data_AF-A0AAE0S340-F1
#
_entry.id   AF-A0AAE0S340-F1
#
_cell.length_a   1.000
_cell.length_b   1.000
_cell.length_c   1.000
_cell.angle_alpha   90.00
_cell.angle_beta   90.00
_cell.angle_gamma   90.00
#
_symmetry.space_group_name_H-M   'P 1'
#
loop_
_entity.id
_entity.type
_entity.pdbx_description
1 polymer ?
#
loop_
_entity_poly.entity_id
_entity_poly.type
_entity_poly.pdbx_seq_one_letter_code
_entity_poly.pdbx_strand_id
1 'polypeptide(L)'
;MATDSPGWEFDKFDDGSQKIVGELQLKKFGSFLEDYATQLKEIEDALGDSVGDSWDMTLDTIALQLAPYEQTTLLQLIKTDNKIFNKIITVLASLCSEMQHLKHEADTKFFPALLYYGEGEPESGLQDGEAQIQIGRMIPLFQELSCFVIRCNDVVRNVIHQCSCLYSVQVSSSRSGPKLIDVSDVHFQVVFEHLGNLLAVLIYLDEIIQNQTMLTDHWTLYKRMLKSVHHDGGKFGITEERLRPFEKLLITLEGQLLDGYIFQNCVEQPFDSTAVHVTKNGAFAEEFAVNIRQYLMETESKIGESDELDHRYKFVGICGLYVLHFQLFRIMDKKVFKTLWDVYKKVPAIHLIGNVMWFPNQFLLAKIPQLTKIVDKKAAMTVRAHQDAWIQGKNQMLSREVQNFQAQVGSWMVEMESNLGRGKTLMDDFSIRSALFLQGLFYAQNIQHLIRTVMNLHVSLQKPMTKTAVLSLCRLVELLKGIEHTYHRRAMMIAEYVNHIIQAMSFRLLSSISMAKKRIISDKKYSERKLDVLSALVLAESALAGPGTKERRLIAKLALAVGTKMKTFKDDELASLYENLSKLDLISDLREKLRHACDCRFLYWHRVVIPIYLTDLFDTVTDTHRIHYIIGALRDSVPSMLAVRHLSSPQDLLSKFDLEIYNMLKEHMLDPLCREIETDLRLQIHLHLQLDDRNPYKVGLKDLSQLLKIRPIRLFDRYINIKVYVEHYLNKTFYNLTTVALHDWKTYGEMKNMAEHKYSLTLLESHLPSQTLEQGLDVLEIMRNIHVFVSKYLYNLNNQIFVERSSNNKHLNTINIRHIANSIRTHGIGIMNTTVNFTYQFLRKKFYIFSQFMYDEHIKSRLIKDWKFFKENHMQTDQKYPFERADKFNKGIRKLGLTQDGDSFLDQFRTLLSQIGKSNCID
;
A
#
# COMPACT_ATOMS: atom_id res chain seq x y z
N MET A 1 -67.49 -53.69 -31.05
CA MET A 1 -66.21 -53.76 -31.79
C MET A 1 -65.56 -52.40 -31.67
N ALA A 2 -64.37 -52.19 -31.13
CA ALA A 2 -63.35 -53.07 -30.57
C ALA A 2 -62.60 -52.27 -29.49
N THR A 3 -62.19 -52.95 -28.43
CA THR A 3 -61.30 -52.47 -27.38
C THR A 3 -59.86 -52.83 -27.75
N ASP A 4 -58.95 -51.85 -27.75
CA ASP A 4 -57.48 -51.96 -27.71
C ASP A 4 -56.97 -50.55 -27.38
N SER A 5 -55.99 -50.25 -26.53
CA SER A 5 -55.23 -50.86 -25.44
C SER A 5 -54.50 -49.66 -24.78
N PRO A 6 -54.18 -49.67 -23.47
CA PRO A 6 -53.53 -48.52 -22.84
C PRO A 6 -52.06 -48.44 -23.24
N GLY A 7 -51.65 -47.27 -23.75
CA GLY A 7 -50.26 -46.94 -24.00
C GLY A 7 -49.45 -47.02 -22.71
N TRP A 8 -48.28 -47.64 -22.81
CA TRP A 8 -47.35 -47.92 -21.71
C TRP A 8 -46.94 -46.63 -20.98
N GLU A 9 -47.42 -46.44 -19.75
CA GLU A 9 -46.81 -45.51 -18.80
C GLU A 9 -45.54 -46.17 -18.24
N PHE A 10 -44.38 -45.52 -18.44
CA PHE A 10 -43.16 -45.91 -17.73
C PHE A 10 -43.33 -45.59 -16.24
N ASP A 11 -43.30 -46.62 -15.42
CA ASP A 11 -43.21 -46.51 -13.96
C ASP A 11 -41.95 -45.68 -13.60
N LYS A 12 -42.12 -44.65 -12.76
CA LYS A 12 -40.98 -43.87 -12.26
C LYS A 12 -40.20 -44.72 -11.27
N PHE A 13 -39.18 -45.40 -11.78
CA PHE A 13 -38.16 -46.08 -11.00
C PHE A 13 -37.27 -45.03 -10.29
N ASP A 14 -37.68 -44.56 -9.10
CA ASP A 14 -36.87 -43.75 -8.19
C ASP A 14 -36.27 -44.64 -7.10
N ASP A 15 -35.31 -45.50 -7.48
CA ASP A 15 -34.66 -46.50 -6.62
C ASP A 15 -33.35 -45.97 -6.00
N GLY A 16 -33.28 -44.66 -5.69
CA GLY A 16 -32.03 -44.04 -5.22
C GLY A 16 -30.91 -43.99 -6.28
N SER A 17 -31.18 -44.47 -7.50
CA SER A 17 -30.29 -44.44 -8.66
C SER A 17 -29.90 -43.01 -9.05
N GLN A 18 -30.78 -42.02 -8.90
CA GLN A 18 -30.42 -40.60 -9.10
C GLN A 18 -29.43 -40.10 -8.04
N LYS A 19 -29.52 -40.60 -6.81
CA LYS A 19 -28.58 -40.27 -5.73
C LYS A 19 -27.21 -40.90 -5.99
N ILE A 20 -27.20 -42.15 -6.43
CA ILE A 20 -25.98 -42.88 -6.83
C ILE A 20 -25.34 -42.24 -8.06
N VAL A 21 -26.13 -41.88 -9.08
CA VAL A 21 -25.63 -41.20 -10.28
C VAL A 21 -25.13 -39.78 -9.96
N GLY A 22 -25.79 -39.08 -9.04
CA GLY A 22 -25.34 -37.79 -8.51
C GLY A 22 -24.01 -37.91 -7.76
N GLU A 23 -23.87 -38.90 -6.88
CA GLU A 23 -22.62 -39.21 -6.17
C GLU A 23 -21.50 -39.62 -7.14
N LEU A 24 -21.82 -40.36 -8.19
CA LEU A 24 -20.85 -40.82 -9.18
C LEU A 24 -20.41 -39.68 -10.11
N GLN A 25 -21.31 -38.76 -10.46
CA GLN A 25 -20.97 -37.51 -11.15
C GLN A 25 -20.14 -36.58 -10.27
N LEU A 26 -20.50 -36.42 -8.98
CA LEU A 26 -19.69 -35.68 -8.01
C LEU A 26 -18.30 -36.28 -7.87
N LYS A 27 -18.18 -37.60 -7.88
CA LYS A 27 -16.89 -38.30 -7.81
C LYS A 27 -16.06 -38.12 -9.09
N LYS A 28 -16.67 -38.18 -10.27
CA LYS A 28 -15.99 -37.92 -11.55
C LYS A 28 -15.56 -36.46 -11.70
N PHE A 29 -16.38 -35.53 -11.23
CA PHE A 29 -16.05 -34.12 -11.22
C PHE A 29 -14.97 -33.83 -10.17
N GLY A 30 -15.03 -34.50 -9.01
CA GLY A 30 -13.99 -34.50 -7.99
C GLY A 30 -12.65 -34.98 -8.54
N SER A 31 -12.61 -36.12 -9.25
CA SER A 31 -11.38 -36.60 -9.87
C SER A 31 -10.86 -35.64 -10.94
N PHE A 32 -11.73 -35.03 -11.75
CA PHE A 32 -11.31 -34.02 -12.73
C PHE A 32 -10.69 -32.79 -12.06
N LEU A 33 -11.27 -32.30 -10.97
CA LEU A 33 -10.74 -31.16 -10.22
C LEU A 33 -9.48 -31.52 -9.45
N GLU A 34 -9.36 -32.75 -8.93
CA GLU A 34 -8.12 -33.27 -8.36
C GLU A 34 -7.03 -33.31 -9.44
N ASP A 35 -7.30 -33.85 -10.63
CA ASP A 35 -6.35 -33.86 -11.75
C ASP A 35 -5.94 -32.43 -12.14
N TYR A 36 -6.90 -31.50 -12.22
CA TYR A 36 -6.64 -30.09 -12.52
C TYR A 36 -5.87 -29.37 -11.41
N ALA A 37 -6.18 -29.65 -10.14
CA ALA A 37 -5.45 -29.14 -8.98
C ALA A 37 -4.03 -29.71 -8.92
N THR A 38 -3.85 -30.98 -9.32
CA THR A 38 -2.54 -31.61 -9.44
C THR A 38 -1.74 -30.95 -10.54
N GLN A 39 -2.34 -30.65 -11.70
CA GLN A 39 -1.69 -29.87 -12.75
C GLN A 39 -1.33 -28.44 -12.29
N LEU A 40 -2.22 -27.78 -11.56
CA LEU A 40 -1.96 -26.46 -10.97
C LEU A 40 -0.83 -26.52 -9.94
N LYS A 41 -0.77 -27.59 -9.15
CA LYS A 41 0.29 -27.84 -8.19
C LYS A 41 1.60 -28.22 -8.86
N GLU A 42 1.59 -28.96 -9.95
CA GLU A 42 2.77 -29.23 -10.78
C GLU A 42 3.29 -27.94 -11.42
N ILE A 43 2.39 -27.03 -11.84
CA ILE A 43 2.76 -25.67 -12.26
C ILE A 43 3.35 -24.89 -11.08
N GLU A 44 2.75 -24.97 -9.89
CA GLU A 44 3.23 -24.33 -8.66
C GLU A 44 4.59 -24.87 -8.22
N ASP A 45 4.82 -26.18 -8.28
CA ASP A 45 6.07 -26.86 -7.91
C ASP A 45 7.16 -26.58 -8.97
N ALA A 46 6.81 -26.53 -10.25
CA ALA A 46 7.70 -26.09 -11.33
C ALA A 46 8.08 -24.61 -11.24
N LEU A 47 7.17 -23.78 -10.70
CA LEU A 47 7.44 -22.41 -10.29
C LEU A 47 8.22 -22.37 -8.95
N GLY A 48 8.00 -23.38 -8.09
CA GLY A 48 8.41 -23.53 -6.69
C GLY A 48 9.90 -23.60 -6.44
N ASP A 49 10.68 -24.15 -7.39
CA ASP A 49 12.16 -24.08 -7.35
C ASP A 49 12.69 -22.62 -7.39
N SER A 50 11.81 -21.64 -7.65
CA SER A 50 12.09 -20.20 -7.49
C SER A 50 11.08 -19.43 -6.62
N VAL A 51 10.01 -20.07 -6.11
CA VAL A 51 8.80 -19.37 -5.59
C VAL A 51 8.49 -19.52 -4.10
N GLY A 52 9.30 -20.28 -3.35
CA GLY A 52 9.26 -20.23 -1.88
C GLY A 52 9.37 -18.79 -1.30
N ASP A 53 9.92 -17.85 -2.09
CA ASP A 53 10.03 -16.42 -1.78
C ASP A 53 9.18 -15.47 -2.66
N SER A 54 8.36 -15.95 -3.62
CA SER A 54 7.70 -15.07 -4.61
C SER A 54 6.17 -15.16 -4.75
N TRP A 55 5.46 -15.92 -3.91
CA TRP A 55 3.99 -15.73 -3.72
C TRP A 55 3.71 -14.61 -2.70
N ASP A 56 4.33 -13.46 -2.93
CA ASP A 56 4.19 -12.25 -2.11
C ASP A 56 3.09 -11.38 -2.73
N MET A 57 2.03 -11.12 -1.96
CA MET A 57 0.88 -10.28 -2.35
C MET A 57 1.30 -8.92 -2.93
N THR A 58 2.50 -8.45 -2.61
CA THR A 58 3.05 -7.20 -3.11
C THR A 58 3.80 -7.34 -4.45
N LEU A 59 4.17 -8.54 -4.88
CA LEU A 59 5.01 -8.86 -6.05
C LEU A 59 4.34 -9.75 -7.11
N ASP A 60 3.16 -10.32 -6.83
CA ASP A 60 2.53 -11.25 -7.76
C ASP A 60 2.21 -10.61 -9.12
N THR A 61 2.69 -11.26 -10.18
CA THR A 61 2.40 -10.90 -11.58
C THR A 61 1.15 -11.60 -12.12
N ILE A 62 0.69 -12.66 -11.44
CA ILE A 62 -0.43 -13.53 -11.85
C ILE A 62 -1.45 -13.59 -10.71
N ALA A 63 -2.74 -13.46 -11.01
CA ALA A 63 -3.82 -13.59 -10.02
C ALA A 63 -4.94 -14.50 -10.54
N LEU A 64 -5.42 -15.41 -9.70
CA LEU A 64 -6.53 -16.31 -10.04
C LEU A 64 -7.89 -15.62 -9.90
N GLN A 65 -8.78 -15.78 -10.88
CA GLN A 65 -10.15 -15.26 -10.84
C GLN A 65 -11.19 -16.37 -10.76
N LEU A 66 -11.87 -16.43 -9.62
CA LEU A 66 -12.85 -17.48 -9.28
C LEU A 66 -14.31 -17.05 -9.48
N ALA A 67 -14.54 -15.82 -9.96
CA ALA A 67 -15.90 -15.31 -10.15
C ALA A 67 -16.56 -15.99 -11.37
N PRO A 68 -17.73 -16.64 -11.22
CA PRO A 68 -18.43 -17.26 -12.33
C PRO A 68 -18.91 -16.19 -13.31
N TYR A 69 -18.75 -16.43 -14.62
CA TYR A 69 -19.22 -15.55 -15.69
C TYR A 69 -20.47 -16.13 -16.35
N GLU A 70 -21.55 -15.34 -16.42
CA GLU A 70 -22.79 -15.75 -17.09
C GLU A 70 -22.71 -15.44 -18.60
N GLN A 71 -22.88 -16.46 -19.42
CA GLN A 71 -22.91 -16.33 -20.89
C GLN A 71 -24.34 -16.12 -21.45
N THR A 72 -25.34 -16.22 -20.58
CA THR A 72 -26.76 -16.20 -20.92
C THR A 72 -27.38 -14.86 -20.55
N THR A 73 -28.36 -14.40 -21.32
CA THR A 73 -29.11 -13.17 -20.98
C THR A 73 -30.18 -13.44 -19.92
N LEU A 74 -30.55 -12.42 -19.12
CA LEU A 74 -31.66 -12.52 -18.15
C LEU A 74 -32.96 -13.05 -18.78
N LEU A 75 -33.27 -12.64 -20.01
CA LEU A 75 -34.46 -13.07 -20.76
C LEU A 75 -34.47 -14.58 -21.07
N GLN A 76 -33.30 -15.16 -21.32
CA GLN A 76 -33.17 -16.59 -21.61
C GLN A 76 -33.18 -17.42 -20.32
N LEU A 77 -32.69 -16.86 -19.20
CA LEU A 77 -32.74 -17.49 -17.89
C LEU A 77 -34.17 -17.52 -17.33
N ILE A 78 -34.99 -16.50 -17.59
CA ILE A 78 -36.36 -16.39 -17.08
C ILE A 78 -37.35 -17.02 -18.07
N LYS A 79 -37.42 -18.36 -18.05
CA LYS A 79 -38.28 -19.12 -18.94
C LYS A 79 -39.12 -20.17 -18.20
N THR A 80 -40.41 -19.92 -18.10
CA THR A 80 -41.43 -20.87 -17.63
C THR A 80 -42.65 -20.87 -18.55
N ASP A 81 -43.59 -21.80 -18.35
CA ASP A 81 -44.85 -21.84 -19.10
C ASP A 81 -45.75 -20.62 -18.82
N ASN A 82 -45.59 -19.98 -17.66
CA ASN A 82 -46.32 -18.77 -17.29
C ASN A 82 -45.66 -17.51 -17.86
N LYS A 83 -46.12 -17.08 -19.04
CA LYS A 83 -45.61 -15.88 -19.73
C LYS A 83 -45.80 -14.58 -18.94
N ILE A 84 -46.88 -14.46 -18.16
CA ILE A 84 -47.15 -13.25 -17.38
C ILE A 84 -46.16 -13.15 -16.22
N PHE A 85 -45.98 -14.25 -15.49
CA PHE A 85 -44.96 -14.35 -14.43
C PHE A 85 -43.56 -14.05 -14.97
N ASN A 86 -43.17 -14.65 -16.11
CA ASN A 86 -41.86 -14.37 -16.73
C ASN A 86 -41.67 -12.87 -17.01
N LYS A 87 -42.71 -12.18 -17.51
CA LYS A 87 -42.65 -10.74 -17.77
C LYS A 87 -42.42 -9.94 -16.50
N ILE A 88 -43.13 -10.26 -15.41
CA ILE A 88 -42.98 -9.58 -14.12
C ILE A 88 -41.57 -9.78 -13.56
N ILE A 89 -41.09 -11.03 -13.50
CA ILE A 89 -39.75 -11.33 -12.98
C ILE A 89 -38.66 -10.72 -13.87
N THR A 90 -38.84 -10.69 -15.20
CA THR A 90 -37.91 -10.02 -16.12
C THR A 90 -37.78 -8.54 -15.82
N VAL A 91 -38.90 -7.83 -15.65
CA VAL A 91 -38.89 -6.40 -15.34
C VAL A 91 -38.21 -6.15 -14.00
N LEU A 92 -38.61 -6.88 -12.94
CA LEU A 92 -38.01 -6.72 -11.62
C LEU A 92 -36.51 -7.06 -11.60
N ALA A 93 -36.11 -8.17 -12.24
CA ALA A 93 -34.71 -8.57 -12.34
C ALA A 93 -33.87 -7.54 -13.12
N SER A 94 -34.40 -6.99 -14.22
CA SER A 94 -33.72 -5.95 -14.99
C SER A 94 -33.51 -4.67 -14.19
N LEU A 95 -34.52 -4.24 -13.42
CA LEU A 95 -34.42 -3.07 -12.55
C LEU A 95 -33.43 -3.30 -11.40
N CYS A 96 -33.45 -4.47 -10.77
CA CYS A 96 -32.48 -4.81 -9.72
C CYS A 96 -31.04 -4.85 -10.25
N SER A 97 -30.81 -5.44 -11.42
CA SER A 97 -29.52 -5.47 -12.09
C SER A 97 -29.04 -4.07 -12.45
N GLU A 98 -29.93 -3.22 -12.97
CA GLU A 98 -29.62 -1.82 -13.27
C GLU A 98 -29.25 -1.01 -12.02
N MET A 99 -30.02 -1.14 -10.92
CA MET A 99 -29.69 -0.48 -9.65
C MET A 99 -28.32 -0.93 -9.12
N GLN A 100 -27.96 -2.20 -9.29
CA GLN A 100 -26.65 -2.72 -8.93
C GLN A 100 -25.53 -2.16 -9.82
N HIS A 101 -25.78 -1.99 -11.12
CA HIS A 101 -24.83 -1.38 -12.04
C HIS A 101 -24.57 0.09 -11.69
N LEU A 102 -25.63 0.86 -11.42
CA LEU A 102 -25.52 2.26 -11.01
C LEU A 102 -24.75 2.41 -9.69
N LYS A 103 -24.95 1.50 -8.74
CA LYS A 103 -24.15 1.45 -7.51
C LYS A 103 -22.66 1.25 -7.82
N HIS A 104 -22.33 0.27 -8.65
CA HIS A 104 -20.94 -0.02 -9.01
C HIS A 104 -20.28 1.15 -9.75
N GLU A 105 -21.01 1.83 -10.64
CA GLU A 105 -20.52 3.03 -11.33
C GLU A 105 -20.22 4.17 -10.33
N ALA A 106 -21.11 4.42 -9.36
CA ALA A 106 -20.88 5.41 -8.32
C ALA A 106 -19.64 5.11 -7.46
N ASP A 107 -19.52 3.88 -6.98
CA ASP A 107 -18.42 3.43 -6.12
C ASP A 107 -17.04 3.55 -6.80
N THR A 108 -16.96 3.30 -8.11
CA THR A 108 -15.70 3.23 -8.85
C THR A 108 -15.30 4.53 -9.52
N LYS A 109 -16.27 5.31 -10.00
CA LYS A 109 -16.03 6.49 -10.85
C LYS A 109 -16.26 7.80 -10.11
N PHE A 110 -17.42 7.95 -9.47
CA PHE A 110 -17.85 9.25 -8.95
C PHE A 110 -17.38 9.50 -7.51
N PHE A 111 -17.52 8.53 -6.59
CA PHE A 111 -17.09 8.74 -5.20
C PHE A 111 -15.61 9.08 -5.08
N PRO A 112 -14.66 8.34 -5.69
CA PRO A 112 -13.25 8.65 -5.55
C PRO A 112 -12.89 10.02 -6.15
N ALA A 113 -13.47 10.36 -7.31
CA ALA A 113 -13.17 11.62 -7.99
C ALA A 113 -13.64 12.86 -7.21
N LEU A 114 -14.79 12.77 -6.53
CA LEU A 114 -15.30 13.84 -5.65
C LEU A 114 -14.53 13.91 -4.33
N LEU A 115 -14.27 12.74 -3.73
CA LEU A 115 -13.64 12.64 -2.41
C LEU A 115 -12.19 13.17 -2.41
N TYR A 116 -11.41 12.89 -3.46
CA TYR A 116 -10.01 13.35 -3.57
C TYR A 116 -9.87 14.75 -4.19
N TYR A 117 -10.96 15.45 -4.46
CA TYR A 117 -10.87 16.82 -4.97
C TYR A 117 -10.06 17.72 -4.02
N GLY A 118 -9.20 18.60 -4.56
CA GLY A 118 -8.33 19.46 -3.75
C GLY A 118 -7.11 18.74 -3.13
N GLU A 119 -7.04 17.41 -3.15
CA GLU A 119 -5.83 16.71 -2.74
C GLU A 119 -4.73 16.85 -3.80
N GLY A 120 -3.48 16.93 -3.34
CA GLY A 120 -2.31 17.16 -4.20
C GLY A 120 -2.05 18.64 -4.50
N GLU A 121 -2.68 19.58 -3.81
CA GLU A 121 -2.34 21.00 -3.88
C GLU A 121 -1.01 21.30 -3.14
N PRO A 122 -0.22 22.29 -3.59
CA PRO A 122 0.99 22.69 -2.90
C PRO A 122 0.68 23.35 -1.55
N GLU A 123 1.52 23.08 -0.53
CA GLU A 123 1.36 23.66 0.82
C GLU A 123 1.45 25.20 0.83
N SER A 124 2.09 25.81 -0.18
CA SER A 124 2.17 27.26 -0.36
C SER A 124 0.86 27.91 -0.81
N GLY A 125 -0.19 27.12 -1.06
CA GLY A 125 -1.43 27.55 -1.68
C GLY A 125 -1.35 27.59 -3.21
N LEU A 126 -2.52 27.60 -3.84
CA LEU A 126 -2.67 27.70 -5.30
C LEU A 126 -2.32 29.09 -5.82
N GLN A 127 -1.76 29.14 -7.02
CA GLN A 127 -1.60 30.41 -7.75
C GLN A 127 -2.95 30.93 -8.25
N ASP A 128 -3.04 32.26 -8.44
CA ASP A 128 -4.24 32.90 -8.98
C ASP A 128 -4.64 32.28 -10.33
N GLY A 129 -5.86 31.72 -10.40
CA GLY A 129 -6.39 31.08 -11.60
C GLY A 129 -6.35 29.54 -11.58
N GLU A 130 -5.51 28.91 -10.75
CA GLU A 130 -5.37 27.45 -10.74
C GLU A 130 -6.65 26.75 -10.24
N ALA A 131 -7.31 27.29 -9.21
CA ALA A 131 -8.58 26.78 -8.70
C ALA A 131 -9.66 26.75 -9.81
N GLN A 132 -9.69 27.78 -10.66
CA GLN A 132 -10.62 27.88 -11.77
C GLN A 132 -10.31 26.85 -12.88
N ILE A 133 -9.02 26.57 -13.13
CA ILE A 133 -8.60 25.52 -14.07
C ILE A 133 -9.02 24.14 -13.55
N GLN A 134 -8.82 23.87 -12.26
CA GLN A 134 -9.24 22.61 -11.64
C GLN A 134 -10.75 22.38 -11.79
N ILE A 135 -11.58 23.40 -11.50
CA ILE A 135 -13.04 23.31 -11.74
C ILE A 135 -13.32 23.11 -13.23
N GLY A 136 -12.63 23.82 -14.12
CA GLY A 136 -12.75 23.64 -15.57
C GLY A 136 -12.54 22.20 -16.02
N ARG A 137 -11.57 21.49 -15.44
CA ARG A 137 -11.32 20.05 -15.69
C ARG A 137 -12.39 19.13 -15.10
N MET A 138 -13.05 19.54 -14.02
CA MET A 138 -14.12 18.78 -13.38
C MET A 138 -15.49 18.93 -14.07
N ILE A 139 -15.70 19.96 -14.90
CA ILE A 139 -17.00 20.19 -15.58
C ILE A 139 -17.52 18.94 -16.35
N PRO A 140 -16.71 18.22 -17.15
CA PRO A 140 -17.18 17.01 -17.83
C PRO A 140 -17.66 15.95 -16.84
N LEU A 141 -16.95 15.76 -15.71
CA LEU A 141 -17.35 14.82 -14.68
C LEU A 141 -18.67 15.24 -14.02
N PHE A 142 -18.88 16.53 -13.75
CA PHE A 142 -20.15 17.02 -13.20
C PHE A 142 -21.30 16.85 -14.18
N GLN A 143 -21.07 17.02 -15.48
CA GLN A 143 -22.08 16.74 -16.50
C GLN A 143 -22.45 15.26 -16.53
N GLU A 144 -21.46 14.36 -16.52
CA GLU A 144 -21.69 12.92 -16.43
C GLU A 144 -22.42 12.54 -15.14
N LEU A 145 -22.05 13.15 -14.01
CA LEU A 145 -22.69 12.95 -12.71
C LEU A 145 -24.15 13.45 -12.71
N SER A 146 -24.45 14.57 -13.37
CA SER A 146 -25.82 15.05 -13.56
C SER A 146 -26.65 14.04 -14.36
N CYS A 147 -26.12 13.51 -15.46
CA CYS A 147 -26.78 12.46 -16.23
C CYS A 147 -26.99 11.17 -15.40
N PHE A 148 -25.98 10.78 -14.61
CA PHE A 148 -26.08 9.66 -13.69
C PHE A 148 -27.21 9.86 -12.66
N VAL A 149 -27.26 11.01 -11.99
CA VAL A 149 -28.32 11.34 -11.01
C VAL A 149 -29.70 11.33 -11.67
N ILE A 150 -29.84 11.89 -12.88
CA ILE A 150 -31.10 11.82 -13.65
C ILE A 150 -31.48 10.36 -13.92
N ARG A 151 -30.53 9.51 -14.30
CA ARG A 151 -30.79 8.09 -14.52
C ARG A 151 -31.24 7.39 -13.23
N CYS A 152 -30.61 7.69 -12.10
CA CYS A 152 -31.05 7.17 -10.80
C CYS A 152 -32.49 7.56 -10.49
N ASN A 153 -32.85 8.84 -10.71
CA ASN A 153 -34.21 9.33 -10.49
C ASN A 153 -35.24 8.59 -11.37
N ASP A 154 -34.90 8.37 -12.65
CA ASP A 154 -35.74 7.62 -13.58
C ASP A 154 -35.93 6.16 -13.17
N VAL A 155 -34.86 5.49 -12.73
CA VAL A 155 -34.92 4.10 -12.25
C VAL A 155 -35.76 3.99 -10.98
N VAL A 156 -35.55 4.89 -10.01
CA VAL A 156 -36.36 4.95 -8.78
C VAL A 156 -37.84 5.15 -9.13
N ARG A 157 -38.14 6.11 -10.01
CA ARG A 157 -39.52 6.35 -10.48
C ARG A 157 -40.12 5.12 -11.15
N ASN A 158 -39.35 4.43 -12.01
CA ASN A 158 -39.82 3.24 -12.70
C ASN A 158 -40.10 2.10 -11.71
N VAL A 159 -39.20 1.84 -10.75
CA VAL A 159 -39.43 0.83 -9.69
C VAL A 159 -40.73 1.12 -8.94
N ILE A 160 -40.94 2.36 -8.50
CA ILE A 160 -42.16 2.79 -7.80
C ILE A 160 -43.41 2.63 -8.68
N HIS A 161 -43.34 2.97 -9.97
CA HIS A 161 -44.45 2.77 -10.91
C HIS A 161 -44.77 1.29 -11.12
N GLN A 162 -43.77 0.45 -11.33
CA GLN A 162 -43.98 -1.00 -11.51
C GLN A 162 -44.58 -1.61 -10.24
N CYS A 163 -44.07 -1.26 -9.06
CA CYS A 163 -44.62 -1.75 -7.79
C CYS A 163 -46.04 -1.22 -7.56
N SER A 164 -46.32 0.06 -7.82
CA SER A 164 -47.68 0.60 -7.68
C SER A 164 -48.68 -0.08 -8.62
N CYS A 165 -48.29 -0.37 -9.86
CA CYS A 165 -49.12 -1.14 -10.79
C CYS A 165 -49.34 -2.58 -10.30
N LEU A 166 -48.28 -3.23 -9.80
CA LEU A 166 -48.32 -4.60 -9.31
C LEU A 166 -49.25 -4.75 -8.10
N TYR A 167 -49.15 -3.85 -7.13
CA TYR A 167 -49.94 -3.84 -5.88
C TYR A 167 -51.21 -2.98 -5.97
N SER A 168 -51.72 -2.68 -7.17
CA SER A 168 -52.96 -1.92 -7.32
C SER A 168 -54.19 -2.76 -6.96
N VAL A 169 -54.98 -2.27 -6.01
CA VAL A 169 -56.29 -2.84 -5.68
C VAL A 169 -57.33 -2.27 -6.64
N GLN A 170 -58.15 -3.15 -7.22
CA GLN A 170 -59.30 -2.76 -8.03
C GLN A 170 -60.25 -1.87 -7.22
N VAL A 171 -60.10 -0.55 -7.32
CA VAL A 171 -61.17 0.37 -6.95
C VAL A 171 -62.12 0.40 -8.13
N SER A 172 -63.30 -0.14 -7.90
CA SER A 172 -64.50 -0.13 -8.72
C SER A 172 -64.78 1.25 -9.35
N SER A 173 -64.19 1.52 -10.51
CA SER A 173 -64.69 2.51 -11.49
C SER A 173 -63.96 2.35 -12.83
N SER A 174 -64.62 1.61 -13.73
CA SER A 174 -64.67 1.75 -15.20
C SER A 174 -63.43 1.99 -16.08
N ARG A 175 -62.19 2.14 -15.59
CA ARG A 175 -60.98 2.25 -16.46
C ARG A 175 -59.72 1.70 -15.80
N SER A 176 -59.47 0.39 -15.88
CA SER A 176 -58.14 -0.21 -15.67
C SER A 176 -58.14 -1.69 -16.07
N GLY A 177 -57.03 -2.18 -16.63
CA GLY A 177 -56.88 -3.51 -17.25
C GLY A 177 -56.94 -4.73 -16.31
N PRO A 178 -56.79 -5.96 -16.85
CA PRO A 178 -56.91 -7.19 -16.08
C PRO A 178 -55.83 -7.34 -15.00
N LYS A 179 -56.19 -7.94 -13.84
CA LYS A 179 -55.22 -8.38 -12.81
C LYS A 179 -54.20 -9.32 -13.48
N LEU A 180 -52.92 -8.94 -13.49
CA LEU A 180 -51.85 -9.71 -14.15
C LEU A 180 -51.45 -10.94 -13.33
N ILE A 181 -51.31 -10.81 -12.01
CA ILE A 181 -50.99 -11.89 -11.07
C ILE A 181 -51.56 -11.54 -9.70
N ASP A 182 -51.85 -12.54 -8.86
CA ASP A 182 -52.28 -12.29 -7.48
C ASP A 182 -51.08 -12.10 -6.54
N VAL A 183 -50.71 -10.84 -6.33
CA VAL A 183 -49.61 -10.46 -5.42
C VAL A 183 -50.04 -10.28 -3.96
N SER A 184 -51.26 -10.61 -3.57
CA SER A 184 -51.71 -10.49 -2.16
C SER A 184 -50.80 -11.34 -1.25
N ASP A 185 -50.07 -10.75 -0.32
CA ASP A 185 -49.04 -11.41 0.51
C ASP A 185 -47.78 -11.90 -0.27
N VAL A 186 -47.41 -11.28 -1.41
CA VAL A 186 -46.03 -11.40 -1.95
C VAL A 186 -45.21 -10.23 -1.44
N HIS A 187 -44.08 -10.52 -0.81
CA HIS A 187 -43.11 -9.50 -0.42
C HIS A 187 -41.86 -9.62 -1.29
N PHE A 188 -41.71 -8.74 -2.28
CA PHE A 188 -40.49 -8.68 -3.12
C PHE A 188 -39.37 -7.92 -2.40
N GLN A 189 -38.96 -8.39 -1.21
CA GLN A 189 -37.99 -7.71 -0.35
C GLN A 189 -36.70 -7.33 -1.10
N VAL A 190 -36.17 -8.22 -1.95
CA VAL A 190 -34.95 -7.96 -2.75
C VAL A 190 -35.06 -6.69 -3.59
N VAL A 191 -36.23 -6.37 -4.14
CA VAL A 191 -36.42 -5.13 -4.92
C VAL A 191 -36.23 -3.90 -4.03
N PHE A 192 -36.74 -3.95 -2.80
CA PHE A 192 -36.55 -2.89 -1.82
C PHE A 192 -35.10 -2.82 -1.31
N GLU A 193 -34.40 -3.95 -1.17
CA GLU A 193 -32.97 -3.96 -0.84
C GLU A 193 -32.14 -3.25 -1.92
N HIS A 194 -32.38 -3.56 -3.20
CA HIS A 194 -31.70 -2.88 -4.31
C HIS A 194 -32.10 -1.40 -4.43
N LEU A 195 -33.37 -1.07 -4.19
CA LEU A 195 -33.84 0.33 -4.16
C LEU A 195 -33.17 1.10 -3.01
N GLY A 196 -33.09 0.51 -1.82
CA GLY A 196 -32.40 1.09 -0.67
C GLY A 196 -30.92 1.29 -0.95
N ASN A 197 -30.26 0.35 -1.64
CA ASN A 197 -28.87 0.49 -2.06
C ASN A 197 -28.66 1.67 -3.01
N LEU A 198 -29.56 1.90 -3.97
CA LEU A 198 -29.49 3.05 -4.88
C LEU A 198 -29.77 4.37 -4.16
N LEU A 199 -30.74 4.40 -3.24
CA LEU A 199 -30.99 5.58 -2.41
C LEU A 199 -29.80 5.90 -1.50
N ALA A 200 -29.13 4.87 -0.96
CA ALA A 200 -27.90 5.05 -0.20
C ALA A 200 -26.79 5.70 -1.05
N VAL A 201 -26.66 5.33 -2.33
CA VAL A 201 -25.70 5.97 -3.26
C VAL A 201 -25.96 7.48 -3.37
N LEU A 202 -27.23 7.89 -3.50
CA LEU A 202 -27.58 9.32 -3.56
C LEU A 202 -27.28 10.05 -2.24
N ILE A 203 -27.50 9.39 -1.09
CA ILE A 203 -27.12 9.92 0.22
C ILE A 203 -25.59 10.07 0.31
N TYR A 204 -24.82 9.09 -0.17
CA TYR A 204 -23.36 9.17 -0.19
C TYR A 204 -22.88 10.35 -1.04
N LEU A 205 -23.47 10.59 -2.21
CA LEU A 205 -23.13 11.74 -3.05
C LEU A 205 -23.36 13.07 -2.32
N ASP A 206 -24.53 13.24 -1.69
CA ASP A 206 -24.84 14.44 -0.90
C ASP A 206 -23.81 14.65 0.22
N GLU A 207 -23.51 13.61 1.00
CA GLU A 207 -22.60 13.71 2.15
C GLU A 207 -21.14 13.95 1.72
N ILE A 208 -20.67 13.35 0.62
CA ILE A 208 -19.33 13.60 0.07
C ILE A 208 -19.20 15.06 -0.39
N ILE A 209 -20.21 15.56 -1.11
CA ILE A 209 -20.21 16.95 -1.62
C ILE A 209 -20.29 17.95 -0.47
N GLN A 210 -21.16 17.72 0.51
CA GLN A 210 -21.30 18.60 1.68
C GLN A 210 -20.05 18.62 2.57
N ASN A 211 -19.33 17.51 2.68
CA ASN A 211 -18.08 17.44 3.45
C ASN A 211 -16.92 18.15 2.73
N GLN A 212 -17.03 18.43 1.43
CA GLN A 212 -15.96 19.00 0.61
C GLN A 212 -16.07 20.54 0.49
N THR A 213 -15.50 21.25 1.46
CA THR A 213 -15.53 22.72 1.50
C THR A 213 -14.68 23.38 0.40
N MET A 214 -13.56 22.76 0.02
CA MET A 214 -12.68 23.31 -1.03
C MET A 214 -13.37 23.36 -2.39
N LEU A 215 -14.21 22.35 -2.69
CA LEU A 215 -14.97 22.30 -3.93
C LEU A 215 -15.96 23.45 -4.04
N THR A 216 -16.67 23.74 -2.94
CA THR A 216 -17.63 24.85 -2.89
C THR A 216 -16.91 26.20 -3.03
N ASP A 217 -15.78 26.39 -2.36
CA ASP A 217 -14.96 27.59 -2.49
C ASP A 217 -14.46 27.79 -3.93
N HIS A 218 -13.86 26.78 -4.54
CA HIS A 218 -13.36 26.82 -5.92
C HIS A 218 -14.50 27.06 -6.93
N TRP A 219 -15.67 26.47 -6.70
CA TRP A 219 -16.86 26.71 -7.51
C TRP A 219 -17.29 28.18 -7.46
N THR A 220 -17.29 28.81 -6.28
CA THR A 220 -17.62 30.24 -6.15
C THR A 220 -16.62 31.14 -6.90
N LEU A 221 -15.33 30.82 -6.84
CA LEU A 221 -14.28 31.53 -7.57
C LEU A 221 -14.45 31.37 -9.09
N TYR A 222 -14.80 30.17 -9.56
CA TYR A 222 -15.07 29.91 -10.97
C TYR A 222 -16.27 30.73 -11.49
N LYS A 223 -17.37 30.79 -10.72
CA LYS A 223 -18.52 31.64 -11.06
C LYS A 223 -18.18 33.13 -11.09
N ARG A 224 -17.35 33.61 -10.15
CA ARG A 224 -16.90 35.00 -10.11
C ARG A 224 -16.03 35.35 -11.33
N MET A 225 -15.16 34.44 -11.74
CA MET A 225 -14.37 34.57 -12.97
C MET A 225 -15.28 34.70 -14.20
N LEU A 226 -16.29 33.84 -14.33
CA LEU A 226 -17.20 33.87 -15.47
C LEU A 226 -17.99 35.18 -15.56
N LYS A 227 -18.44 35.76 -14.43
CA LYS A 227 -19.05 37.10 -14.43
C LYS A 227 -18.12 38.17 -14.98
N SER A 228 -16.81 38.06 -14.69
CA SER A 228 -15.80 39.00 -15.19
C SER A 228 -15.57 38.80 -16.70
N VAL A 229 -15.54 37.55 -17.17
CA VAL A 229 -15.46 37.20 -18.60
C VAL A 229 -16.70 37.67 -19.36
N HIS A 230 -17.89 37.61 -18.75
CA HIS A 230 -19.13 38.13 -19.33
C HIS A 230 -19.07 39.63 -19.60
N HIS A 231 -18.47 40.40 -18.68
CA HIS A 231 -18.32 41.85 -18.82
C HIS A 231 -17.30 42.24 -19.92
N ASP A 232 -16.24 41.45 -20.09
CA ASP A 232 -15.10 41.74 -20.96
C ASP A 232 -14.86 40.65 -22.05
N GLY A 233 -15.93 40.07 -22.61
CA GLY A 233 -15.86 38.89 -23.49
C GLY A 233 -14.97 39.04 -24.73
N GLY A 234 -14.83 40.26 -25.25
CA GLY A 234 -13.95 40.58 -26.39
C GLY A 234 -12.46 40.35 -26.11
N LYS A 235 -12.00 40.48 -24.85
CA LYS A 235 -10.59 40.23 -24.48
C LYS A 235 -10.23 38.74 -24.47
N PHE A 236 -11.21 37.87 -24.28
CA PHE A 236 -11.03 36.43 -24.16
C PHE A 236 -11.43 35.65 -25.42
N GLY A 237 -11.91 36.33 -26.46
CA GLY A 237 -12.33 35.70 -27.72
C GLY A 237 -13.59 34.83 -27.59
N ILE A 238 -14.42 35.06 -26.54
CA ILE A 238 -15.64 34.30 -26.28
C ILE A 238 -16.86 35.15 -26.66
N THR A 239 -17.73 34.62 -27.52
CA THR A 239 -18.99 35.27 -27.88
C THR A 239 -20.05 35.08 -26.80
N GLU A 240 -20.86 36.12 -26.57
CA GLU A 240 -21.93 36.10 -25.56
C GLU A 240 -22.96 34.97 -25.81
N GLU A 241 -23.20 34.65 -27.07
CA GLU A 241 -24.08 33.56 -27.51
C GLU A 241 -23.64 32.17 -27.02
N ARG A 242 -22.32 31.96 -26.82
CA ARG A 242 -21.78 30.70 -26.28
C ARG A 242 -21.71 30.70 -24.76
N LEU A 243 -21.58 31.88 -24.14
CA LEU A 243 -21.43 32.02 -22.70
C LEU A 243 -22.75 31.81 -21.95
N ARG A 244 -23.87 32.36 -22.46
CA ARG A 244 -25.19 32.24 -21.79
C ARG A 244 -25.67 30.78 -21.59
N PRO A 245 -25.58 29.88 -22.59
CA PRO A 245 -25.94 28.47 -22.39
C PRO A 245 -25.05 27.78 -21.34
N PHE A 246 -23.76 28.15 -21.30
CA PHE A 246 -22.81 27.59 -20.34
C PHE A 246 -23.11 28.06 -18.91
N GLU A 247 -23.42 29.34 -18.70
CA GLU A 247 -23.86 29.86 -17.40
C GLU A 247 -25.12 29.15 -16.91
N LYS A 248 -26.09 28.90 -17.81
CA LYS A 248 -27.30 28.15 -17.49
C LYS A 248 -27.00 26.70 -17.10
N LEU A 249 -26.05 26.05 -17.79
CA LEU A 249 -25.59 24.71 -17.43
C LEU A 249 -24.99 24.71 -16.02
N LEU A 250 -24.14 25.67 -15.67
CA LEU A 250 -23.52 25.75 -14.34
C LEU A 250 -24.55 25.95 -13.23
N ILE A 251 -25.55 26.82 -13.43
CA ILE A 251 -26.64 26.99 -12.46
C ILE A 251 -27.42 25.68 -12.28
N THR A 252 -27.64 24.94 -13.38
CA THR A 252 -28.31 23.64 -13.34
C THR A 252 -27.48 22.61 -12.58
N LEU A 253 -26.17 22.54 -12.84
CA LEU A 253 -25.25 21.63 -12.14
C LEU A 253 -25.15 21.96 -10.64
N GLU A 254 -25.11 23.24 -10.29
CA GLU A 254 -25.10 23.69 -8.90
C GLU A 254 -26.36 23.22 -8.15
N GLY A 255 -27.54 23.56 -8.68
CA GLY A 255 -28.81 23.19 -8.04
C GLY A 255 -29.10 21.70 -8.03
N GLN A 256 -28.62 20.95 -9.02
CA GLN A 256 -28.80 19.49 -9.07
C GLN A 256 -27.81 18.72 -8.21
N LEU A 257 -26.55 19.18 -8.10
CA LEU A 257 -25.46 18.41 -7.52
C LEU A 257 -24.85 19.08 -6.28
N LEU A 258 -24.44 20.34 -6.38
CA LEU A 258 -23.56 20.98 -5.39
C LEU A 258 -24.30 21.50 -4.15
N ASP A 259 -25.60 21.79 -4.27
CA ASP A 259 -26.41 22.26 -3.14
C ASP A 259 -26.73 21.14 -2.11
N GLY A 260 -26.31 19.89 -2.37
CA GLY A 260 -26.49 18.76 -1.44
C GLY A 260 -27.94 18.30 -1.29
N TYR A 261 -28.72 18.44 -2.37
CA TYR A 261 -30.13 18.02 -2.46
C TYR A 261 -30.34 16.87 -3.46
N ILE A 262 -29.32 16.12 -3.84
CA ILE A 262 -29.42 15.00 -4.81
C ILE A 262 -30.46 13.98 -4.33
N PHE A 263 -30.34 13.51 -3.08
CA PHE A 263 -31.29 12.57 -2.51
C PHE A 263 -32.69 13.19 -2.36
N GLN A 264 -32.76 14.45 -1.90
CA GLN A 264 -34.05 15.14 -1.69
C GLN A 264 -34.83 15.26 -3.01
N ASN A 265 -34.16 15.71 -4.06
CA ASN A 265 -34.72 15.85 -5.39
C ASN A 265 -35.23 14.50 -5.94
N CYS A 266 -34.54 13.40 -5.62
CA CYS A 266 -34.99 12.05 -6.00
C CYS A 266 -36.28 11.61 -5.28
N VAL A 267 -36.42 11.91 -3.99
CA VAL A 267 -37.59 11.45 -3.20
C VAL A 267 -38.78 12.40 -3.28
N GLU A 268 -38.59 13.64 -3.74
CA GLU A 268 -39.64 14.64 -3.95
C GLU A 268 -40.07 14.79 -5.41
N GLN A 269 -39.47 14.02 -6.33
CA GLN A 269 -39.86 14.03 -7.73
C GLN A 269 -41.35 13.64 -7.92
N PRO A 270 -41.99 14.04 -9.03
CA PRO A 270 -43.38 13.68 -9.29
C PRO A 270 -43.50 12.17 -9.60
N PHE A 271 -44.08 11.43 -8.65
CA PHE A 271 -44.35 10.00 -8.79
C PHE A 271 -45.75 9.69 -9.36
N ASP A 272 -46.72 10.59 -9.24
CA ASP A 272 -48.01 10.42 -9.89
C ASP A 272 -47.92 10.81 -11.37
N SER A 273 -48.53 9.99 -12.24
CA SER A 273 -48.64 10.26 -13.68
C SER A 273 -50.09 10.14 -14.14
N THR A 274 -50.35 10.44 -15.41
CA THR A 274 -51.68 10.25 -16.02
C THR A 274 -52.12 8.78 -16.05
N ALA A 275 -51.17 7.83 -15.98
CA ALA A 275 -51.44 6.39 -16.06
C ALA A 275 -51.30 5.67 -14.72
N VAL A 276 -50.48 6.18 -13.79
CA VAL A 276 -50.15 5.53 -12.52
C VAL A 276 -50.33 6.50 -11.36
N HIS A 277 -51.21 6.14 -10.41
CA HIS A 277 -51.44 6.90 -9.18
C HIS A 277 -50.84 6.16 -7.99
N VAL A 278 -49.69 6.62 -7.53
CA VAL A 278 -48.90 6.02 -6.44
C VAL A 278 -49.40 6.52 -5.09
N THR A 279 -49.56 7.83 -4.93
CA THR A 279 -49.83 8.46 -3.61
C THR A 279 -51.14 8.00 -2.98
N LYS A 280 -52.11 7.60 -3.79
CA LYS A 280 -53.44 7.13 -3.37
C LYS A 280 -53.54 5.60 -3.22
N ASN A 281 -52.47 4.86 -3.51
CA ASN A 281 -52.48 3.40 -3.48
C ASN A 281 -52.19 2.87 -2.06
N GLY A 282 -53.25 2.69 -1.26
CA GLY A 282 -53.14 2.22 0.12
C GLY A 282 -52.53 0.82 0.26
N ALA A 283 -52.85 -0.10 -0.65
CA ALA A 283 -52.29 -1.46 -0.60
C ALA A 283 -50.78 -1.48 -0.87
N PHE A 284 -50.32 -0.68 -1.84
CA PHE A 284 -48.88 -0.50 -2.04
C PHE A 284 -48.21 0.18 -0.84
N ALA A 285 -48.87 1.15 -0.20
CA ALA A 285 -48.34 1.81 0.99
C ALA A 285 -48.12 0.85 2.18
N GLU A 286 -49.05 -0.09 2.38
CA GLU A 286 -48.95 -1.13 3.39
C GLU A 286 -47.83 -2.12 3.07
N GLU A 287 -47.75 -2.60 1.83
CA GLU A 287 -46.69 -3.52 1.40
C GLU A 287 -45.30 -2.90 1.50
N PHE A 288 -45.14 -1.65 1.08
CA PHE A 288 -43.89 -0.92 1.26
C PHE A 288 -43.50 -0.88 2.75
N ALA A 289 -44.45 -0.58 3.64
CA ALA A 289 -44.19 -0.54 5.08
C ALA A 289 -43.82 -1.92 5.67
N VAL A 290 -44.44 -3.02 5.19
CA VAL A 290 -44.07 -4.39 5.58
C VAL A 290 -42.63 -4.70 5.20
N ASN A 291 -42.24 -4.41 3.96
CA ASN A 291 -40.88 -4.65 3.48
C ASN A 291 -39.83 -3.82 4.25
N ILE A 292 -40.12 -2.54 4.57
CA ILE A 292 -39.23 -1.73 5.45
C ILE A 292 -39.10 -2.37 6.83
N ARG A 293 -40.21 -2.81 7.45
CA ARG A 293 -40.20 -3.42 8.78
C ARG A 293 -39.36 -4.69 8.82
N GLN A 294 -39.57 -5.59 7.86
CA GLN A 294 -38.82 -6.83 7.78
C GLN A 294 -37.33 -6.55 7.54
N TYR A 295 -37.02 -5.68 6.57
CA TYR A 295 -35.63 -5.35 6.24
C TYR A 295 -34.90 -4.68 7.41
N LEU A 296 -35.59 -3.80 8.16
CA LEU A 296 -35.07 -3.19 9.37
C LEU A 296 -34.85 -4.23 10.49
N MET A 297 -35.80 -5.13 10.72
CA MET A 297 -35.68 -6.15 11.76
C MET A 297 -34.48 -7.08 11.50
N GLU A 298 -34.31 -7.54 10.26
CA GLU A 298 -33.18 -8.38 9.86
C GLU A 298 -31.85 -7.64 10.03
N THR A 299 -31.78 -6.39 9.56
CA THR A 299 -30.55 -5.58 9.61
C THR A 299 -30.18 -5.18 11.04
N GLU A 300 -31.15 -4.71 11.84
CA GLU A 300 -30.93 -4.24 13.22
C GLU A 300 -30.44 -5.36 14.13
N SER A 301 -30.92 -6.59 13.92
CA SER A 301 -30.52 -7.78 14.69
C SER A 301 -29.04 -8.15 14.56
N LYS A 302 -28.36 -7.66 13.50
CA LYS A 302 -26.96 -7.97 13.19
C LYS A 302 -26.01 -6.78 13.40
N ILE A 303 -26.52 -5.55 13.50
CA ILE A 303 -25.67 -4.37 13.71
C ILE A 303 -25.00 -4.44 15.08
N GLY A 304 -23.67 -4.32 15.12
CA GLY A 304 -22.88 -4.38 16.35
C GLY A 304 -22.58 -5.80 16.85
N GLU A 305 -23.03 -6.83 16.15
CA GLU A 305 -22.75 -8.25 16.47
C GLU A 305 -21.47 -8.74 15.79
N SER A 306 -20.96 -9.91 16.22
CA SER A 306 -19.71 -10.48 15.68
C SER A 306 -19.82 -11.04 14.27
N ASP A 307 -21.02 -11.23 13.74
CA ASP A 307 -21.27 -11.65 12.36
C ASP A 307 -21.78 -10.49 11.47
N GLU A 308 -21.52 -9.25 11.90
CA GLU A 308 -21.86 -8.04 11.15
C GLU A 308 -21.06 -7.93 9.84
N LEU A 309 -21.76 -7.85 8.71
CA LEU A 309 -21.18 -7.61 7.38
C LEU A 309 -21.43 -6.18 6.88
N ASP A 310 -22.26 -6.04 5.85
CA ASP A 310 -22.64 -4.79 5.18
C ASP A 310 -23.90 -4.15 5.80
N HIS A 311 -24.32 -4.62 6.98
CA HIS A 311 -25.56 -4.18 7.64
C HIS A 311 -25.59 -2.67 7.90
N ARG A 312 -24.45 -2.03 8.22
CA ARG A 312 -24.38 -0.57 8.38
C ARG A 312 -24.68 0.18 7.08
N TYR A 313 -24.18 -0.32 5.93
CA TYR A 313 -24.49 0.25 4.62
C TYR A 313 -25.99 0.08 4.30
N LYS A 314 -26.52 -1.13 4.50
CA LYS A 314 -27.94 -1.43 4.31
C LYS A 314 -28.84 -0.52 5.14
N PHE A 315 -28.43 -0.20 6.37
CA PHE A 315 -29.15 0.69 7.26
C PHE A 315 -29.30 2.12 6.70
N VAL A 316 -28.27 2.67 6.04
CA VAL A 316 -28.38 3.97 5.33
C VAL A 316 -29.48 3.91 4.27
N GLY A 317 -29.51 2.82 3.50
CA GLY A 317 -30.55 2.56 2.50
C GLY A 317 -31.95 2.44 3.11
N ILE A 318 -32.08 1.78 4.27
CA ILE A 318 -33.35 1.66 4.99
C ILE A 318 -33.85 3.03 5.47
N CYS A 319 -32.96 3.89 5.99
CA CYS A 319 -33.31 5.28 6.30
C CYS A 319 -33.80 6.04 5.06
N GLY A 320 -33.15 5.83 3.90
CA GLY A 320 -33.59 6.38 2.61
C GLY A 320 -34.98 5.89 2.20
N LEU A 321 -35.25 4.58 2.32
CA LEU A 321 -36.56 3.97 2.03
C LEU A 321 -37.65 4.51 2.97
N TYR A 322 -37.35 4.69 4.25
CA TYR A 322 -38.29 5.26 5.22
C TYR A 322 -38.66 6.71 4.86
N VAL A 323 -37.69 7.52 4.46
CA VAL A 323 -37.96 8.89 3.99
C VAL A 323 -38.78 8.86 2.69
N LEU A 324 -38.45 8.00 1.74
CA LEU A 324 -39.21 7.85 0.50
C LEU A 324 -40.67 7.43 0.77
N HIS A 325 -40.90 6.45 1.65
CA HIS A 325 -42.23 6.03 2.07
C HIS A 325 -43.03 7.19 2.67
N PHE A 326 -42.41 7.98 3.56
CA PHE A 326 -43.02 9.16 4.12
C PHE A 326 -43.35 10.23 3.05
N GLN A 327 -42.45 10.47 2.09
CA GLN A 327 -42.67 11.46 1.03
C GLN A 327 -43.80 11.05 0.07
N LEU A 328 -43.91 9.75 -0.25
CA LEU A 328 -44.94 9.20 -1.11
C LEU A 328 -46.33 9.22 -0.47
N PHE A 329 -46.45 8.73 0.78
CA PHE A 329 -47.76 8.46 1.39
C PHE A 329 -48.14 9.42 2.52
N ARG A 330 -47.20 10.23 3.02
CA ARG A 330 -47.39 11.12 4.19
C ARG A 330 -47.82 10.38 5.46
N ILE A 331 -47.49 9.10 5.56
CA ILE A 331 -47.74 8.23 6.72
C ILE A 331 -46.43 8.05 7.49
N MET A 332 -46.50 8.10 8.83
CA MET A 332 -45.36 7.80 9.70
C MET A 332 -45.65 6.64 10.63
N ASP A 333 -44.88 5.56 10.48
CA ASP A 333 -44.87 4.46 11.46
C ASP A 333 -43.95 4.83 12.64
N LYS A 334 -44.55 5.15 13.79
CA LYS A 334 -43.84 5.54 15.01
C LYS A 334 -42.98 4.41 15.60
N LYS A 335 -43.36 3.15 15.39
CA LYS A 335 -42.59 2.00 15.90
C LYS A 335 -41.30 1.84 15.10
N VAL A 336 -41.42 1.86 13.77
CA VAL A 336 -40.27 1.82 12.85
C VAL A 336 -39.34 3.01 13.12
N PHE A 337 -39.89 4.22 13.23
CA PHE A 337 -39.10 5.40 13.56
C PHE A 337 -38.31 5.24 14.86
N LYS A 338 -38.94 4.72 15.92
CA LYS A 338 -38.25 4.51 17.21
C LYS A 338 -37.09 3.52 17.06
N THR A 339 -37.27 2.43 16.32
CA THR A 339 -36.21 1.46 16.06
C THR A 339 -35.07 2.09 15.24
N LEU A 340 -35.38 2.86 14.18
CA LEU A 340 -34.39 3.60 13.41
C LEU A 340 -33.62 4.60 14.27
N TRP A 341 -34.33 5.33 15.14
CA TRP A 341 -33.75 6.31 16.04
C TRP A 341 -32.81 5.65 17.04
N ASP A 342 -33.19 4.52 17.64
CA ASP A 342 -32.45 3.87 18.74
C ASP A 342 -31.16 3.14 18.30
N VAL A 343 -30.86 3.05 17.01
CA VAL A 343 -29.62 2.41 16.49
C VAL A 343 -28.35 3.07 17.03
N TYR A 344 -28.39 4.37 17.41
CA TYR A 344 -27.24 5.05 18.04
C TYR A 344 -26.73 4.36 19.31
N LYS A 345 -27.59 3.56 19.98
CA LYS A 345 -27.23 2.79 21.19
C LYS A 345 -26.32 1.60 20.87
N LYS A 346 -26.40 1.05 19.66
CA LYS A 346 -25.53 -0.04 19.18
C LYS A 346 -24.28 0.53 18.53
N VAL A 347 -24.47 1.47 17.59
CA VAL A 347 -23.39 2.07 16.81
C VAL A 347 -23.55 3.60 16.81
N PRO A 348 -22.56 4.37 17.28
CA PRO A 348 -22.69 5.82 17.49
C PRO A 348 -22.86 6.63 16.19
N ALA A 349 -22.28 6.15 15.09
CA ALA A 349 -22.30 6.75 13.76
C ALA A 349 -21.86 5.72 12.71
N ILE A 350 -22.18 5.97 11.44
CA ILE A 350 -21.86 5.06 10.34
C ILE A 350 -20.81 5.72 9.44
N HIS A 351 -19.70 5.02 9.21
CA HIS A 351 -18.71 5.42 8.22
C HIS A 351 -19.26 5.14 6.82
N LEU A 352 -19.21 6.14 5.93
CA LEU A 352 -19.63 5.99 4.54
C LEU A 352 -18.44 5.64 3.64
N ILE A 353 -17.55 6.62 3.43
CA ILE A 353 -16.36 6.49 2.60
C ILE A 353 -15.30 7.51 3.04
N GLY A 354 -14.01 7.17 2.92
CA GLY A 354 -12.92 8.09 3.26
C GLY A 354 -12.98 8.60 4.70
N ASN A 355 -13.08 9.91 4.86
CA ASN A 355 -13.25 10.63 6.13
C ASN A 355 -14.71 10.99 6.46
N VAL A 356 -15.69 10.61 5.62
CA VAL A 356 -17.09 10.99 5.76
C VAL A 356 -17.80 10.10 6.79
N MET A 357 -18.26 10.71 7.88
CA MET A 357 -19.10 10.08 8.90
C MET A 357 -20.53 10.56 8.79
N TRP A 358 -21.45 9.60 8.82
CA TRP A 358 -22.87 9.85 8.73
C TRP A 358 -23.59 9.55 10.04
N PHE A 359 -24.48 10.47 10.40
CA PHE A 359 -25.25 10.42 11.64
C PHE A 359 -26.73 10.20 11.33
N PRO A 360 -27.27 8.97 11.52
CA PRO A 360 -28.64 8.65 11.15
C PRO A 360 -29.67 9.60 11.76
N ASN A 361 -29.46 9.98 13.02
CA ASN A 361 -30.38 10.82 13.78
C ASN A 361 -30.41 12.26 13.23
N GLN A 362 -29.27 12.76 12.74
CA GLN A 362 -29.20 14.09 12.11
C GLN A 362 -29.90 14.05 10.74
N PHE A 363 -29.63 13.01 9.95
CA PHE A 363 -30.27 12.80 8.66
C PHE A 363 -31.80 12.74 8.75
N LEU A 364 -32.33 11.92 9.67
CA LEU A 364 -33.79 11.78 9.84
C LEU A 364 -34.45 13.11 10.24
N LEU A 365 -33.84 13.87 11.15
CA LEU A 365 -34.35 15.19 11.53
C LEU A 365 -34.31 16.21 10.39
N ALA A 366 -33.26 16.17 9.56
CA ALA A 366 -33.11 17.07 8.42
C ALA A 366 -34.12 16.76 7.31
N LYS A 367 -34.35 15.49 7.00
CA LYS A 367 -35.16 15.06 5.85
C LYS A 367 -36.65 14.91 6.18
N ILE A 368 -37.03 14.79 7.45
CA ILE A 368 -38.43 14.76 7.90
C ILE A 368 -38.68 15.86 8.95
N PRO A 369 -39.03 17.10 8.52
CA PRO A 369 -39.20 18.23 9.44
C PRO A 369 -40.26 18.00 10.53
N GLN A 370 -41.28 17.17 10.26
CA GLN A 370 -42.32 16.82 11.23
C GLN A 370 -41.79 16.09 12.48
N LEU A 371 -40.62 15.44 12.38
CA LEU A 371 -40.00 14.75 13.50
C LEU A 371 -39.48 15.72 14.58
N THR A 372 -39.16 16.96 14.23
CA THR A 372 -38.73 17.98 15.21
C THR A 372 -39.80 18.30 16.26
N LYS A 373 -41.07 17.99 15.98
CA LYS A 373 -42.19 18.10 16.94
C LYS A 373 -42.32 16.88 17.86
N ILE A 374 -41.74 15.74 17.47
CA ILE A 374 -41.82 14.45 18.18
C ILE A 374 -40.57 14.21 19.02
N VAL A 375 -39.40 14.57 18.49
CA VAL A 375 -38.11 14.46 19.16
C VAL A 375 -37.80 15.80 19.84
N ASP A 376 -37.73 15.79 21.16
CA ASP A 376 -37.37 16.99 21.92
C ASP A 376 -35.85 17.29 21.85
N LYS A 377 -35.46 18.53 22.19
CA LYS A 377 -34.04 18.91 22.24
C LYS A 377 -33.23 18.04 23.20
N LYS A 378 -33.86 17.47 24.22
CA LYS A 378 -33.23 16.60 25.22
C LYS A 378 -32.85 15.24 24.63
N ALA A 379 -33.69 14.64 23.80
CA ALA A 379 -33.38 13.40 23.08
C ALA A 379 -32.18 13.60 22.15
N ALA A 380 -32.11 14.71 21.41
CA ALA A 380 -30.97 15.03 20.56
C ALA A 380 -29.65 15.22 21.37
N MET A 381 -29.72 15.88 22.53
CA MET A 381 -28.56 15.99 23.44
C MET A 381 -28.12 14.64 24.00
N THR A 382 -29.06 13.75 24.30
CA THR A 382 -28.77 12.39 24.80
C THR A 382 -27.96 11.58 23.78
N VAL A 383 -28.28 11.72 22.49
CA VAL A 383 -27.53 11.06 21.41
C VAL A 383 -26.08 11.53 21.38
N ARG A 384 -25.85 12.85 21.43
CA ARG A 384 -24.48 13.42 21.46
C ARG A 384 -23.70 12.98 22.70
N ALA A 385 -24.33 13.03 23.88
CA ALA A 385 -23.70 12.57 25.11
C ALA A 385 -23.34 11.08 25.05
N HIS A 386 -24.17 10.25 24.40
CA HIS A 386 -23.87 8.84 24.19
C HIS A 386 -22.67 8.64 23.25
N GLN A 387 -22.59 9.40 22.14
CA GLN A 387 -21.44 9.35 21.23
C GLN A 387 -20.13 9.73 21.96
N ASP A 388 -20.20 10.75 22.81
CA ASP A 388 -19.07 11.21 23.61
C ASP A 388 -18.61 10.18 24.65
N ALA A 389 -19.56 9.52 25.33
CA ALA A 389 -19.28 8.46 26.29
C ALA A 389 -18.73 7.20 25.59
N TRP A 390 -19.26 6.88 24.40
CA TRP A 390 -18.84 5.71 23.63
C TRP A 390 -17.36 5.79 23.23
N ILE A 391 -16.91 6.94 22.68
CA ILE A 391 -15.51 7.11 22.27
C ILE A 391 -14.55 7.11 23.47
N GLN A 392 -14.97 7.66 24.61
CA GLN A 392 -14.18 7.62 25.85
C GLN A 392 -14.03 6.20 26.39
N GLY A 393 -15.14 5.44 26.45
CA GLY A 393 -15.11 4.03 26.86
C GLY A 393 -14.27 3.17 25.91
N LYS A 394 -14.41 3.39 24.60
CA LYS A 394 -13.63 2.66 23.60
C LYS A 394 -12.13 2.92 23.71
N ASN A 395 -11.69 4.15 23.95
CA ASN A 395 -10.27 4.43 24.16
C ASN A 395 -9.66 3.66 25.34
N GLN A 396 -10.44 3.38 26.39
CA GLN A 396 -9.97 2.60 27.54
C GLN A 396 -9.92 1.09 27.25
N MET A 397 -10.86 0.57 26.46
CA MET A 397 -10.98 -0.87 26.19
C MET A 397 -10.23 -1.33 24.93
N LEU A 398 -9.83 -0.41 24.05
CA LEU A 398 -9.30 -0.71 22.73
C LEU A 398 -8.12 -1.67 22.78
N SER A 399 -7.12 -1.43 23.63
CA SER A 399 -5.94 -2.30 23.73
C SER A 399 -6.28 -3.74 24.11
N ARG A 400 -7.31 -3.95 24.95
CA ARG A 400 -7.82 -5.29 25.29
C ARG A 400 -8.58 -5.92 24.12
N GLU A 401 -9.39 -5.15 23.40
CA GLU A 401 -10.07 -5.61 22.18
C GLU A 401 -9.05 -6.04 21.12
N VAL A 402 -7.96 -5.30 20.93
CA VAL A 402 -6.88 -5.68 20.01
C VAL A 402 -6.23 -7.00 20.41
N GLN A 403 -5.93 -7.22 21.69
CA GLN A 403 -5.36 -8.49 22.15
C GLN A 403 -6.31 -9.67 21.89
N ASN A 404 -7.62 -9.47 22.09
CA ASN A 404 -8.62 -10.50 21.77
C ASN A 404 -8.65 -10.82 20.27
N PHE A 405 -8.64 -9.79 19.40
CA PHE A 405 -8.58 -9.99 17.96
C PHE A 405 -7.28 -10.67 17.53
N GLN A 406 -6.14 -10.33 18.11
CA GLN A 406 -4.87 -11.01 17.84
C GLN A 406 -4.95 -12.52 18.13
N ALA A 407 -5.51 -12.90 19.27
CA ALA A 407 -5.66 -14.30 19.65
C ALA A 407 -6.64 -15.04 18.72
N GLN A 408 -7.79 -14.43 18.42
CA GLN A 408 -8.80 -15.02 17.54
C GLN A 408 -8.31 -15.18 16.10
N VAL A 409 -7.74 -14.12 15.52
CA VAL A 409 -7.18 -14.13 14.16
C VAL A 409 -5.98 -15.06 14.09
N GLY A 410 -5.08 -15.04 15.08
CA GLY A 410 -3.95 -15.96 15.15
C GLY A 410 -4.37 -17.43 15.17
N SER A 411 -5.37 -17.78 15.99
CA SER A 411 -5.95 -19.12 16.01
C SER A 411 -6.55 -19.50 14.66
N TRP A 412 -7.34 -18.60 14.06
CA TRP A 412 -7.96 -18.82 12.75
C TRP A 412 -6.93 -18.99 11.63
N MET A 413 -5.85 -18.19 11.64
CA MET A 413 -4.75 -18.31 10.66
C MET A 413 -4.09 -19.68 10.76
N VAL A 414 -3.82 -20.17 11.96
CA VAL A 414 -3.25 -21.51 12.18
C VAL A 414 -4.21 -22.59 11.69
N GLU A 415 -5.52 -22.47 11.95
CA GLU A 415 -6.51 -23.42 11.45
C GLU A 415 -6.56 -23.43 9.92
N MET A 416 -6.58 -22.26 9.28
CA MET A 416 -6.53 -22.09 7.83
C MET A 416 -5.25 -22.66 7.22
N GLU A 417 -4.12 -22.55 7.93
CA GLU A 417 -2.85 -23.14 7.49
C GLU A 417 -2.77 -24.66 7.70
N SER A 418 -3.42 -25.18 8.73
CA SER A 418 -3.32 -26.60 9.08
C SER A 418 -3.94 -27.56 8.06
N ASN A 419 -4.85 -27.08 7.20
CA ASN A 419 -5.55 -27.84 6.15
C ASN A 419 -6.01 -29.25 6.57
N LEU A 420 -6.41 -29.43 7.83
CA LEU A 420 -6.84 -30.73 8.33
C LEU A 420 -8.27 -31.00 7.89
N GLY A 421 -8.51 -32.06 7.11
CA GLY A 421 -9.84 -32.59 6.86
C GLY A 421 -10.44 -33.09 8.18
N ARG A 422 -11.40 -32.35 8.73
CA ARG A 422 -12.00 -32.64 10.05
C ARG A 422 -13.39 -33.28 9.93
N GLY A 423 -13.96 -33.35 8.72
CA GLY A 423 -15.30 -33.90 8.47
C GLY A 423 -15.36 -35.43 8.48
N LYS A 424 -16.44 -36.00 9.04
CA LYS A 424 -16.74 -37.44 8.93
C LYS A 424 -17.24 -37.81 7.52
N THR A 425 -17.86 -36.85 6.82
CA THR A 425 -18.32 -36.96 5.44
C THR A 425 -17.81 -35.78 4.62
N LEU A 426 -17.79 -35.91 3.28
CA LEU A 426 -17.43 -34.81 2.36
C LEU A 426 -18.32 -33.57 2.57
N MET A 427 -19.62 -33.76 2.81
CA MET A 427 -20.56 -32.64 3.05
C MET A 427 -20.32 -31.93 4.39
N ASP A 428 -19.88 -32.67 5.41
CA ASP A 428 -19.47 -32.08 6.69
C ASP A 428 -18.18 -31.30 6.51
N ASP A 429 -17.22 -31.82 5.75
CA ASP A 429 -15.96 -31.14 5.46
C ASP A 429 -16.19 -29.82 4.71
N PHE A 430 -17.05 -29.82 3.68
CA PHE A 430 -17.45 -28.58 2.99
C PHE A 430 -18.14 -27.58 3.91
N SER A 431 -18.95 -28.05 4.87
CA SER A 431 -19.63 -27.16 5.82
C SER A 431 -18.64 -26.54 6.81
N ILE A 432 -17.67 -27.32 7.30
CA ILE A 432 -16.60 -26.83 8.19
C ILE A 432 -15.71 -25.83 7.45
N ARG A 433 -15.28 -26.15 6.22
CA ARG A 433 -14.48 -25.24 5.39
C ARG A 433 -15.23 -23.95 5.04
N SER A 434 -16.51 -24.06 4.70
CA SER A 434 -17.35 -22.88 4.48
C SER A 434 -17.42 -22.00 5.72
N ALA A 435 -17.60 -22.57 6.91
CA ALA A 435 -17.59 -21.81 8.16
C ALA A 435 -16.24 -21.13 8.40
N LEU A 436 -15.12 -21.84 8.16
CA LEU A 436 -13.77 -21.29 8.31
C LEU A 436 -13.51 -20.11 7.36
N PHE A 437 -13.97 -20.21 6.10
CA PHE A 437 -13.86 -19.13 5.11
C PHE A 437 -14.73 -17.93 5.45
N LEU A 438 -15.92 -18.13 6.03
CA LEU A 438 -16.78 -17.03 6.45
C LEU A 438 -16.27 -16.39 7.76
N GLN A 439 -15.69 -17.17 8.66
CA GLN A 439 -15.13 -16.67 9.92
C GLN A 439 -14.02 -15.63 9.71
N GLY A 440 -13.09 -15.87 8.79
CA GLY A 440 -12.06 -14.89 8.45
C GLY A 440 -12.64 -13.61 7.86
N LEU A 441 -13.70 -13.72 7.04
CA LEU A 441 -14.42 -12.56 6.50
C LEU A 441 -15.11 -11.75 7.60
N PHE A 442 -15.75 -12.42 8.57
CA PHE A 442 -16.36 -11.74 9.73
C PHE A 442 -15.31 -11.01 10.57
N TYR A 443 -14.15 -11.64 10.83
CA TYR A 443 -13.05 -10.98 11.54
C TYR A 443 -12.54 -9.75 10.78
N ALA A 444 -12.32 -9.86 9.46
CA ALA A 444 -11.90 -8.74 8.64
C ALA A 444 -12.89 -7.57 8.73
N GLN A 445 -14.19 -7.85 8.58
CA GLN A 445 -15.21 -6.81 8.60
C GLN A 445 -15.34 -6.13 9.97
N ASN A 446 -15.31 -6.89 11.07
CA ASN A 446 -15.38 -6.34 12.42
C ASN A 446 -14.18 -5.43 12.73
N ILE A 447 -12.98 -5.89 12.37
CA ILE A 447 -11.75 -5.11 12.52
C ILE A 447 -11.85 -3.83 11.69
N GLN A 448 -12.27 -3.94 10.42
CA GLN A 448 -12.43 -2.81 9.53
C GLN A 448 -13.45 -1.78 10.07
N HIS A 449 -14.62 -2.23 10.52
CA HIS A 449 -15.65 -1.37 11.11
C HIS A 449 -15.14 -0.67 12.37
N LEU A 450 -14.42 -1.38 13.23
CA LEU A 450 -13.84 -0.81 14.45
C LEU A 450 -12.83 0.29 14.10
N ILE A 451 -11.87 0.03 13.21
CA ILE A 451 -10.86 1.02 12.80
C ILE A 451 -11.53 2.25 12.20
N ARG A 452 -12.40 2.06 11.20
CA ARG A 452 -13.07 3.15 10.48
C ARG A 452 -13.94 4.00 11.41
N THR A 453 -14.67 3.35 12.32
CA THR A 453 -15.55 4.08 13.25
C THR A 453 -14.73 4.89 14.25
N VAL A 454 -13.71 4.30 14.87
CA VAL A 454 -12.90 4.98 15.89
C VAL A 454 -12.10 6.14 15.29
N MET A 455 -11.34 5.90 14.22
CA MET A 455 -10.50 6.93 13.59
C MET A 455 -11.33 8.13 13.12
N ASN A 456 -12.44 7.88 12.42
CA ASN A 456 -13.25 8.97 11.87
C ASN A 456 -14.10 9.68 12.92
N LEU A 457 -14.52 9.01 14.00
CA LEU A 457 -15.20 9.69 15.11
C LEU A 457 -14.26 10.63 15.87
N HIS A 458 -12.97 10.29 16.01
CA HIS A 458 -11.99 11.21 16.59
C HIS A 458 -11.89 12.51 15.81
N VAL A 459 -11.88 12.42 14.47
CA VAL A 459 -11.91 13.59 13.58
C VAL A 459 -13.25 14.34 13.67
N SER A 460 -14.37 13.62 13.55
CA SER A 460 -15.71 14.22 13.49
C SER A 460 -16.14 14.89 14.81
N LEU A 461 -15.76 14.31 15.95
CA LEU A 461 -16.02 14.86 17.29
C LEU A 461 -14.89 15.79 17.78
N GLN A 462 -13.85 16.01 16.97
CA GLN A 462 -12.68 16.83 17.30
C GLN A 462 -12.02 16.44 18.63
N LYS A 463 -11.90 15.13 18.89
CA LYS A 463 -11.24 14.60 20.09
C LYS A 463 -9.88 14.01 19.74
N PRO A 464 -8.81 14.34 20.47
CA PRO A 464 -7.48 13.80 20.19
C PRO A 464 -7.41 12.29 20.47
N MET A 465 -6.58 11.58 19.71
CA MET A 465 -6.22 10.18 19.96
C MET A 465 -4.98 10.11 20.85
N THR A 466 -4.93 9.15 21.78
CA THR A 466 -3.72 8.88 22.56
C THR A 466 -2.71 8.06 21.74
N LYS A 467 -1.41 8.14 22.05
CA LYS A 467 -0.38 7.31 21.41
C LYS A 467 -0.72 5.81 21.49
N THR A 468 -1.22 5.35 22.64
CA THR A 468 -1.62 3.96 22.85
C THR A 468 -2.78 3.52 21.96
N ALA A 469 -3.78 4.39 21.76
CA ALA A 469 -4.89 4.13 20.87
C ALA A 469 -4.42 4.06 19.41
N VAL A 470 -3.56 4.99 18.99
CA VAL A 470 -2.96 5.00 17.64
C VAL A 470 -2.23 3.68 17.35
N LEU A 471 -1.34 3.25 18.24
CA LEU A 471 -0.60 1.99 18.07
C LEU A 471 -1.53 0.77 18.05
N SER A 472 -2.58 0.78 18.89
CA SER A 472 -3.60 -0.26 18.88
C SER A 472 -4.35 -0.32 17.54
N LEU A 473 -4.69 0.83 16.96
CA LEU A 473 -5.35 0.91 15.65
C LEU A 473 -4.43 0.46 14.50
N CYS A 474 -3.15 0.88 14.50
CA CYS A 474 -2.17 0.40 13.52
C CYS A 474 -2.02 -1.12 13.59
N ARG A 475 -2.03 -1.69 14.81
CA ARG A 475 -1.98 -3.13 15.01
C ARG A 475 -3.23 -3.86 14.45
N LEU A 476 -4.40 -3.24 14.52
CA LEU A 476 -5.61 -3.75 13.87
C LEU A 476 -5.50 -3.70 12.34
N VAL A 477 -4.89 -2.64 11.76
CA VAL A 477 -4.62 -2.57 10.31
C VAL A 477 -3.67 -3.69 9.88
N GLU A 478 -2.62 -3.97 10.66
CA GLU A 478 -1.73 -5.10 10.41
C GLU A 478 -2.46 -6.44 10.44
N LEU A 479 -3.35 -6.67 11.41
CA LEU A 479 -4.16 -7.88 11.46
C LEU A 479 -5.08 -8.02 10.25
N LEU A 480 -5.69 -6.91 9.81
CA LEU A 480 -6.58 -6.90 8.65
C LEU A 480 -5.83 -7.33 7.38
N LYS A 481 -4.63 -6.79 7.17
CA LYS A 481 -3.75 -7.20 6.06
C LYS A 481 -3.16 -8.60 6.25
N GLY A 482 -2.94 -9.04 7.49
CA GLY A 482 -2.59 -10.42 7.81
C GLY A 482 -3.68 -11.42 7.41
N ILE A 483 -4.96 -11.07 7.62
CA ILE A 483 -6.09 -11.87 7.15
C ILE A 483 -6.08 -11.96 5.62
N GLU A 484 -5.98 -10.81 4.93
CA GLU A 484 -5.90 -10.77 3.45
C GLU A 484 -4.76 -11.65 2.92
N HIS A 485 -3.57 -11.53 3.52
CA HIS A 485 -2.40 -12.32 3.16
C HIS A 485 -2.58 -13.83 3.41
N THR A 486 -3.34 -14.21 4.44
CA THR A 486 -3.64 -15.62 4.73
C THR A 486 -4.55 -16.22 3.66
N TYR A 487 -5.60 -15.49 3.25
CA TYR A 487 -6.42 -15.88 2.10
C TYR A 487 -5.60 -15.95 0.82
N HIS A 488 -4.67 -15.01 0.62
CA HIS A 488 -3.80 -14.99 -0.55
C HIS A 488 -2.87 -16.23 -0.61
N ARG A 489 -2.19 -16.55 0.50
CA ARG A 489 -1.33 -17.74 0.61
C ARG A 489 -2.09 -19.05 0.44
N ARG A 490 -3.37 -19.08 0.80
CA ARG A 490 -4.25 -20.25 0.64
C ARG A 490 -5.22 -20.12 -0.54
N ALA A 491 -4.93 -19.24 -1.50
CA ALA A 491 -5.81 -18.99 -2.65
C ALA A 491 -6.10 -20.27 -3.46
N MET A 492 -5.10 -21.17 -3.58
CA MET A 492 -5.25 -22.45 -4.27
C MET A 492 -6.27 -23.36 -3.57
N MET A 493 -6.14 -23.53 -2.26
CA MET A 493 -7.10 -24.31 -1.45
C MET A 493 -8.50 -23.70 -1.56
N ILE A 494 -8.62 -22.38 -1.49
CA ILE A 494 -9.91 -21.70 -1.61
C ILE A 494 -10.51 -21.95 -3.01
N ALA A 495 -9.70 -21.87 -4.08
CA ALA A 495 -10.13 -22.15 -5.44
C ALA A 495 -10.68 -23.56 -5.62
N GLU A 496 -10.03 -24.55 -5.02
CA GLU A 496 -10.44 -25.96 -5.03
C GLU A 496 -11.81 -26.15 -4.36
N TYR A 497 -11.98 -25.66 -3.13
CA TYR A 497 -13.18 -25.97 -2.34
C TYR A 497 -14.38 -25.04 -2.58
N VAL A 498 -14.18 -23.78 -3.00
CA VAL A 498 -15.30 -22.82 -3.13
C VAL A 498 -16.38 -23.33 -4.09
N ASN A 499 -15.99 -23.89 -5.23
CA ASN A 499 -16.95 -24.44 -6.20
C ASN A 499 -17.71 -25.64 -5.64
N HIS A 500 -17.03 -26.52 -4.90
CA HIS A 500 -17.68 -27.65 -4.23
C HIS A 500 -18.66 -27.22 -3.15
N ILE A 501 -18.31 -26.19 -2.37
CA ILE A 501 -19.19 -25.60 -1.35
C ILE A 501 -20.44 -25.00 -2.03
N ILE A 502 -20.27 -24.26 -3.13
CA ILE A 502 -21.39 -23.69 -3.91
C ILE A 502 -22.31 -24.80 -4.42
N GLN A 503 -21.77 -25.89 -4.97
CA GLN A 503 -22.55 -27.04 -5.44
C GLN A 503 -23.29 -27.74 -4.30
N ALA A 504 -22.62 -27.97 -3.17
CA ALA A 504 -23.20 -28.59 -1.98
C ALA A 504 -24.36 -27.76 -1.41
N MET A 505 -24.20 -26.44 -1.34
CA MET A 505 -25.26 -25.52 -0.91
C MET A 505 -26.43 -25.49 -1.92
N SER A 506 -26.13 -25.42 -3.22
CA SER A 506 -27.15 -25.45 -4.28
C SER A 506 -27.96 -26.73 -4.23
N PHE A 507 -27.33 -27.90 -3.99
CA PHE A 507 -28.02 -29.17 -3.80
C PHE A 507 -28.98 -29.17 -2.59
N ARG A 508 -28.58 -28.59 -1.46
CA ARG A 508 -29.46 -28.44 -0.27
C ARG A 508 -30.68 -27.55 -0.56
N LEU A 509 -30.49 -26.47 -1.33
CA LEU A 509 -31.58 -25.59 -1.75
C LEU A 509 -32.52 -26.29 -2.74
N LEU A 510 -31.97 -26.98 -3.73
CA LEU A 510 -32.74 -27.73 -4.72
C LEU A 510 -33.58 -28.84 -4.09
N SER A 511 -33.03 -29.57 -3.10
CA SER A 511 -33.79 -30.61 -2.38
C SER A 511 -34.97 -30.01 -1.60
N SER A 512 -34.76 -28.87 -0.94
CA SER A 512 -35.83 -28.13 -0.25
C SER A 512 -36.93 -27.68 -1.22
N ILE A 513 -36.56 -27.12 -2.37
CA ILE A 513 -37.50 -26.68 -3.41
C ILE A 513 -38.25 -27.87 -4.02
N SER A 514 -37.58 -28.99 -4.26
CA SER A 514 -38.18 -30.22 -4.79
C SER A 514 -39.24 -30.78 -3.82
N MET A 515 -38.98 -30.76 -2.51
CA MET A 515 -39.98 -31.14 -1.51
C MET A 515 -41.20 -30.21 -1.52
N ALA A 516 -41.00 -28.90 -1.60
CA ALA A 516 -42.10 -27.93 -1.72
C ALA A 516 -42.92 -28.15 -2.99
N LYS A 517 -42.26 -28.41 -4.13
CA LYS A 517 -42.91 -28.73 -5.41
C LYS A 517 -43.78 -29.98 -5.31
N LYS A 518 -43.29 -31.06 -4.69
CA LYS A 518 -44.06 -32.30 -4.47
C LYS A 518 -45.34 -32.04 -3.65
N ARG A 519 -45.28 -31.18 -2.62
CA ARG A 519 -46.45 -30.81 -1.81
C ARG A 519 -47.51 -30.08 -2.62
N ILE A 520 -47.12 -29.11 -3.45
CA ILE A 520 -48.07 -28.39 -4.31
C ILE A 520 -48.72 -29.33 -5.33
N ILE A 521 -47.93 -30.19 -5.98
CA ILE A 521 -48.43 -31.12 -7.00
C ILE A 521 -49.41 -32.14 -6.39
N SER A 522 -49.20 -32.54 -5.13
CA SER A 522 -50.07 -33.52 -4.45
C SER A 522 -51.50 -33.02 -4.20
N ASP A 523 -51.71 -31.70 -4.11
CA ASP A 523 -53.05 -31.13 -4.06
C ASP A 523 -53.73 -31.27 -5.44
N LYS A 524 -54.93 -31.84 -5.53
CA LYS A 524 -55.62 -32.04 -6.82
C LYS A 524 -56.42 -30.80 -7.27
N LYS A 525 -56.57 -29.78 -6.43
CA LYS A 525 -57.34 -28.57 -6.77
C LYS A 525 -56.53 -27.65 -7.68
N TYR A 526 -57.15 -27.20 -8.78
CA TYR A 526 -56.59 -26.17 -9.66
C TYR A 526 -56.86 -24.77 -9.11
N SER A 527 -55.87 -23.90 -9.16
CA SER A 527 -55.98 -22.47 -8.82
C SER A 527 -54.91 -21.70 -9.60
N GLU A 528 -55.23 -20.51 -10.10
CA GLU A 528 -54.26 -19.63 -10.78
C GLU A 528 -53.07 -19.31 -9.87
N ARG A 529 -53.33 -19.04 -8.58
CA ARG A 529 -52.28 -18.84 -7.57
C ARG A 529 -51.34 -20.04 -7.47
N LYS A 530 -51.86 -21.26 -7.63
CA LYS A 530 -51.05 -22.48 -7.57
C LYS A 530 -50.14 -22.62 -8.78
N LEU A 531 -50.63 -22.25 -9.97
CA LEU A 531 -49.85 -22.20 -11.20
C LEU A 531 -48.71 -21.18 -11.08
N ASP A 532 -48.97 -20.02 -10.49
CA ASP A 532 -47.96 -18.99 -10.23
C ASP A 532 -46.86 -19.50 -9.29
N VAL A 533 -47.24 -20.09 -8.15
CA VAL A 533 -46.28 -20.64 -7.17
C VAL A 533 -45.48 -21.81 -7.77
N LEU A 534 -46.12 -22.71 -8.52
CA LEU A 534 -45.42 -23.80 -9.19
C LEU A 534 -44.43 -23.29 -10.24
N SER A 535 -44.83 -22.31 -11.05
CA SER A 535 -43.95 -21.67 -12.05
C SER A 535 -42.76 -20.99 -11.37
N ALA A 536 -42.99 -20.35 -10.23
CA ALA A 536 -41.95 -19.72 -9.43
C ALA A 536 -40.96 -20.72 -8.84
N LEU A 537 -41.43 -21.86 -8.31
CA LEU A 537 -40.54 -22.92 -7.83
C LEU A 537 -39.73 -23.56 -8.95
N VAL A 538 -40.32 -23.77 -10.14
CA VAL A 538 -39.61 -24.28 -11.33
C VAL A 538 -38.54 -23.29 -11.79
N LEU A 539 -38.85 -21.99 -11.78
CA LEU A 539 -37.88 -20.95 -12.13
C LEU A 539 -36.71 -20.94 -11.12
N ALA A 540 -37.00 -20.98 -9.82
CA ALA A 540 -35.97 -21.03 -8.79
C ALA A 540 -35.08 -22.28 -8.91
N GLU A 541 -35.67 -23.45 -9.18
CA GLU A 541 -34.95 -24.70 -9.43
C GLU A 541 -34.02 -24.58 -10.65
N SER A 542 -34.52 -24.04 -11.77
CA SER A 542 -33.71 -23.85 -12.98
C SER A 542 -32.54 -22.87 -12.79
N ALA A 543 -32.75 -21.83 -11.99
CA ALA A 543 -31.72 -20.84 -11.69
C ALA A 543 -30.62 -21.43 -10.79
N LEU A 544 -31.01 -22.15 -9.74
CA LEU A 544 -30.09 -22.77 -8.76
C LEU A 544 -29.38 -24.04 -9.29
N ALA A 545 -29.90 -24.67 -10.35
CA ALA A 545 -29.24 -25.82 -10.97
C ALA A 545 -27.95 -25.45 -11.75
N GLY A 546 -27.74 -24.16 -12.05
CA GLY A 546 -26.54 -23.69 -12.75
C GLY A 546 -25.46 -23.13 -11.81
N PRO A 547 -24.45 -22.43 -12.37
CA PRO A 547 -23.44 -21.76 -11.57
C PRO A 547 -24.07 -20.69 -10.66
N GLY A 548 -23.47 -20.45 -9.49
CA GLY A 548 -23.92 -19.41 -8.57
C GLY A 548 -23.60 -18.00 -9.05
N THR A 549 -24.07 -17.56 -10.23
CA THR A 549 -23.89 -16.19 -10.75
C THR A 549 -24.82 -15.19 -10.06
N LYS A 550 -24.48 -13.89 -10.05
CA LYS A 550 -25.28 -12.85 -9.40
C LYS A 550 -26.70 -12.78 -9.98
N GLU A 551 -26.81 -12.97 -11.29
CA GLU A 551 -28.05 -12.99 -12.06
C GLU A 551 -28.94 -14.17 -11.68
N ARG A 552 -28.39 -15.39 -11.60
CA ARG A 552 -29.16 -16.59 -11.22
C ARG A 552 -29.63 -16.53 -9.77
N ARG A 553 -28.78 -16.06 -8.85
CA ARG A 553 -29.16 -15.88 -7.44
C ARG A 553 -30.26 -14.82 -7.29
N LEU A 554 -30.19 -13.72 -8.05
CA LEU A 554 -31.26 -12.71 -8.10
C LEU A 554 -32.59 -13.29 -8.59
N ILE A 555 -32.57 -14.02 -9.71
CA ILE A 555 -33.76 -14.69 -10.26
C ILE A 555 -34.35 -15.68 -9.26
N ALA A 556 -33.51 -16.49 -8.60
CA ALA A 556 -33.94 -17.45 -7.60
C ALA A 556 -34.65 -16.76 -6.43
N LYS A 557 -34.11 -15.64 -5.90
CA LYS A 557 -34.76 -14.90 -4.81
C LYS A 557 -36.08 -14.26 -5.22
N LEU A 558 -36.14 -13.63 -6.40
CA LEU A 558 -37.37 -13.04 -6.93
C LEU A 558 -38.45 -14.11 -7.17
N ALA A 559 -38.05 -15.28 -7.67
CA ALA A 559 -38.96 -16.39 -7.84
C ALA A 559 -39.42 -16.95 -6.47
N LEU A 560 -38.53 -17.13 -5.50
CA LEU A 560 -38.88 -17.62 -4.17
C LEU A 560 -39.79 -16.66 -3.38
N ALA A 561 -39.75 -15.35 -3.64
CA ALA A 561 -40.73 -14.41 -3.08
C ALA A 561 -42.19 -14.80 -3.42
N VAL A 562 -42.41 -15.38 -4.61
CA VAL A 562 -43.71 -15.95 -5.01
C VAL A 562 -43.83 -17.41 -4.58
N GLY A 563 -42.74 -18.19 -4.68
CA GLY A 563 -42.70 -19.62 -4.40
C GLY A 563 -42.98 -20.02 -2.94
N THR A 564 -42.76 -19.12 -1.98
CA THR A 564 -43.01 -19.36 -0.54
C THR A 564 -44.47 -19.17 -0.13
N LYS A 565 -45.33 -18.72 -1.05
CA LYS A 565 -46.77 -18.59 -0.80
C LYS A 565 -47.44 -19.95 -0.55
N MET A 566 -48.68 -19.90 -0.06
CA MET A 566 -49.48 -21.09 0.29
C MET A 566 -48.86 -21.98 1.38
N LYS A 567 -47.93 -21.46 2.20
CA LYS A 567 -47.20 -22.23 3.22
C LYS A 567 -46.58 -23.51 2.64
N THR A 568 -46.00 -23.38 1.45
CA THR A 568 -45.31 -24.46 0.73
C THR A 568 -44.16 -25.05 1.55
N PHE A 569 -43.48 -24.17 2.28
CA PHE A 569 -42.47 -24.50 3.27
C PHE A 569 -43.07 -24.40 4.68
N LYS A 570 -42.61 -25.27 5.58
CA LYS A 570 -42.82 -25.08 7.02
C LYS A 570 -41.95 -23.92 7.51
N ASP A 571 -42.31 -23.30 8.63
CA ASP A 571 -41.56 -22.14 9.16
C ASP A 571 -40.07 -22.46 9.39
N ASP A 572 -39.75 -23.64 9.96
CA ASP A 572 -38.36 -24.08 10.15
C ASP A 572 -37.62 -24.34 8.83
N GLU A 573 -38.31 -24.91 7.83
CA GLU A 573 -37.75 -25.19 6.51
C GLU A 573 -37.47 -23.89 5.75
N LEU A 574 -38.36 -22.91 5.89
CA LEU A 574 -38.24 -21.58 5.28
C LEU A 574 -37.11 -20.77 5.92
N ALA A 575 -36.96 -20.83 7.25
CA ALA A 575 -35.81 -20.24 7.94
C ALA A 575 -34.49 -20.87 7.45
N SER A 576 -34.44 -22.20 7.34
CA SER A 576 -33.26 -22.91 6.82
C SER A 576 -32.97 -22.58 5.35
N LEU A 577 -34.01 -22.40 4.52
CA LEU A 577 -33.87 -22.01 3.12
C LEU A 577 -33.20 -20.64 2.99
N TYR A 578 -33.67 -19.64 3.75
CA TYR A 578 -33.09 -18.29 3.73
C TYR A 578 -31.66 -18.26 4.28
N GLU A 579 -31.36 -19.03 5.33
CA GLU A 579 -30.00 -19.12 5.86
C GLU A 579 -29.04 -19.71 4.80
N ASN A 580 -29.43 -20.78 4.12
CA ASN A 580 -28.63 -21.40 3.07
C ASN A 580 -28.47 -20.50 1.83
N LEU A 581 -29.51 -19.73 1.45
CA LEU A 581 -29.41 -18.73 0.38
C LEU A 581 -28.42 -17.61 0.74
N SER A 582 -28.48 -17.11 1.97
CA SER A 582 -27.55 -16.10 2.47
C SER A 582 -26.10 -16.61 2.45
N LYS A 583 -25.86 -17.84 2.95
CA LYS A 583 -24.52 -18.47 2.87
C LYS A 583 -24.04 -18.67 1.44
N LEU A 584 -24.93 -19.08 0.53
CA LEU A 584 -24.61 -19.23 -0.90
C LEU A 584 -24.17 -17.89 -1.51
N ASP A 585 -24.86 -16.79 -1.21
CA ASP A 585 -24.45 -15.45 -1.67
C ASP A 585 -23.07 -15.06 -1.12
N LEU A 586 -22.81 -15.31 0.17
CA LEU A 586 -21.54 -14.96 0.79
C LEU A 586 -20.36 -15.73 0.21
N ILE A 587 -20.51 -17.04 0.00
CA ILE A 587 -19.44 -17.87 -0.57
C ILE A 587 -19.23 -17.55 -2.06
N SER A 588 -20.30 -17.33 -2.82
CA SER A 588 -20.19 -17.03 -4.25
C SER A 588 -19.47 -15.71 -4.51
N ASP A 589 -19.62 -14.72 -3.62
CA ASP A 589 -18.96 -13.41 -3.71
C ASP A 589 -17.77 -13.27 -2.73
N LEU A 590 -17.22 -14.38 -2.20
CA LEU A 590 -16.24 -14.38 -1.10
C LEU A 590 -15.04 -13.47 -1.40
N ARG A 591 -14.46 -13.56 -2.61
CA ARG A 591 -13.27 -12.77 -2.99
C ARG A 591 -13.57 -11.27 -3.06
N GLU A 592 -14.73 -10.89 -3.62
CA GLU A 592 -15.14 -9.49 -3.73
C GLU A 592 -15.42 -8.90 -2.34
N LYS A 593 -16.17 -9.64 -1.50
CA LYS A 593 -16.44 -9.24 -0.12
C LYS A 593 -15.18 -9.14 0.73
N LEU A 594 -14.25 -10.09 0.59
CA LEU A 594 -12.97 -10.06 1.29
C LEU A 594 -12.14 -8.84 0.86
N ARG A 595 -12.05 -8.57 -0.45
CA ARG A 595 -11.34 -7.38 -0.96
C ARG A 595 -11.92 -6.10 -0.38
N HIS A 596 -13.25 -5.97 -0.31
CA HIS A 596 -13.89 -4.81 0.31
C HIS A 596 -13.67 -4.74 1.83
N ALA A 597 -13.69 -5.88 2.54
CA ALA A 597 -13.45 -5.95 3.98
C ALA A 597 -12.00 -5.62 4.37
N CYS A 598 -11.02 -5.97 3.53
CA CYS A 598 -9.60 -5.71 3.75
C CYS A 598 -9.12 -4.39 3.11
N ASP A 599 -10.01 -3.60 2.53
CA ASP A 599 -9.71 -2.32 1.90
C ASP A 599 -9.42 -1.22 2.94
N CYS A 600 -8.16 -0.77 2.95
CA CYS A 600 -7.61 0.24 3.85
C CYS A 600 -7.50 1.63 3.22
N ARG A 601 -8.21 1.94 2.13
CA ARG A 601 -8.26 3.30 1.51
C ARG A 601 -8.50 4.44 2.49
N PHE A 602 -9.24 4.20 3.58
CA PHE A 602 -9.49 5.20 4.62
C PHE A 602 -8.21 5.71 5.28
N LEU A 603 -7.12 4.91 5.30
CA LEU A 603 -5.86 5.26 5.93
C LEU A 603 -5.20 6.49 5.29
N TYR A 604 -5.51 6.79 4.02
CA TYR A 604 -5.07 8.01 3.35
C TYR A 604 -5.43 9.28 4.15
N TRP A 605 -6.66 9.33 4.68
CA TRP A 605 -7.17 10.46 5.47
C TRP A 605 -6.62 10.52 6.90
N HIS A 606 -6.03 9.41 7.36
CA HIS A 606 -5.47 9.26 8.70
C HIS A 606 -3.94 9.10 8.69
N ARG A 607 -3.27 9.46 7.58
CA ARG A 607 -1.81 9.28 7.37
C ARG A 607 -0.92 9.92 8.44
N VAL A 608 -1.45 10.88 9.19
CA VAL A 608 -0.82 11.52 10.37
C VAL A 608 -0.45 10.51 11.46
N VAL A 609 -1.05 9.30 11.48
CA VAL A 609 -0.70 8.25 12.44
C VAL A 609 0.60 7.50 12.10
N ILE A 610 1.06 7.56 10.85
CA ILE A 610 2.20 6.78 10.35
C ILE A 610 3.53 7.14 11.05
N PRO A 611 3.87 8.43 11.27
CA PRO A 611 5.06 8.80 12.03
C PRO A 611 5.13 8.17 13.44
N ILE A 612 4.01 8.13 14.15
CA ILE A 612 3.91 7.56 15.50
C ILE A 612 4.19 6.05 15.46
N TYR A 613 3.64 5.37 14.46
CA TYR A 613 3.87 3.95 14.23
C TYR A 613 5.33 3.64 13.90
N LEU A 614 5.94 4.40 12.97
CA LEU A 614 7.34 4.19 12.57
C LEU A 614 8.31 4.41 13.73
N THR A 615 8.05 5.43 14.55
CA THR A 615 8.85 5.71 15.74
C THR A 615 8.75 4.57 16.76
N ASP A 616 7.55 4.01 16.95
CA ASP A 616 7.33 2.89 17.88
C ASP A 616 7.96 1.58 17.39
N LEU A 617 7.91 1.33 16.08
CA LEU A 617 8.59 0.19 15.43
C LEU A 617 10.11 0.27 15.64
N PHE A 618 10.67 1.48 15.53
CA PHE A 618 12.08 1.75 15.79
C PHE A 618 12.46 1.59 17.27
N ASP A 619 11.57 1.96 18.20
CA ASP A 619 11.84 1.89 19.64
C ASP A 619 11.70 0.47 20.20
N THR A 620 10.71 -0.29 19.75
CA THR A 620 10.38 -1.61 20.32
C THR A 620 11.07 -2.77 19.61
N VAL A 621 11.45 -2.60 18.33
CA VAL A 621 12.18 -3.57 17.48
C VAL A 621 11.68 -5.02 17.62
N THR A 622 10.36 -5.21 17.61
CA THR A 622 9.72 -6.55 17.63
C THR A 622 8.94 -6.77 16.33
N ASP A 623 9.05 -7.97 15.77
CA ASP A 623 8.31 -8.39 14.57
C ASP A 623 8.37 -7.38 13.40
N THR A 624 9.59 -6.97 13.05
CA THR A 624 9.89 -5.86 12.14
C THR A 624 9.31 -6.02 10.71
N HIS A 625 9.01 -7.25 10.28
CA HIS A 625 8.35 -7.54 9.01
C HIS A 625 6.91 -7.00 8.90
N ARG A 626 6.28 -6.59 10.00
CA ARG A 626 4.91 -6.03 10.00
C ARG A 626 4.78 -4.73 9.21
N ILE A 627 5.89 -4.01 9.00
CA ILE A 627 5.90 -2.80 8.17
C ILE A 627 5.33 -3.04 6.76
N HIS A 628 5.52 -4.24 6.20
CA HIS A 628 4.97 -4.61 4.90
C HIS A 628 3.43 -4.53 4.88
N TYR A 629 2.76 -4.86 5.99
CA TYR A 629 1.31 -4.76 6.09
C TYR A 629 0.81 -3.32 6.08
N ILE A 630 1.47 -2.41 6.81
CA ILE A 630 1.10 -0.99 6.83
C ILE A 630 1.35 -0.35 5.47
N ILE A 631 2.49 -0.62 4.83
CA ILE A 631 2.76 -0.12 3.47
C ILE A 631 1.77 -0.71 2.45
N GLY A 632 1.43 -2.00 2.59
CA GLY A 632 0.36 -2.64 1.81
C GLY A 632 -1.00 -1.97 2.00
N ALA A 633 -1.36 -1.58 3.22
CA ALA A 633 -2.58 -0.85 3.51
C ALA A 633 -2.60 0.56 2.89
N LEU A 634 -1.46 1.26 2.85
CA LEU A 634 -1.35 2.54 2.15
C LEU A 634 -1.54 2.38 0.63
N ARG A 635 -1.09 1.25 0.05
CA ARG A 635 -1.25 0.97 -1.38
C ARG A 635 -2.70 0.84 -1.83
N ASP A 636 -3.62 0.46 -0.95
CA ASP A 636 -5.05 0.35 -1.30
C ASP A 636 -5.67 1.68 -1.76
N SER A 637 -5.07 2.81 -1.37
CA SER A 637 -5.48 4.16 -1.79
C SER A 637 -5.23 4.45 -3.27
N VAL A 638 -4.24 3.80 -3.89
CA VAL A 638 -3.77 4.10 -5.25
C VAL A 638 -4.86 3.99 -6.32
N PRO A 639 -5.67 2.91 -6.40
CA PRO A 639 -6.71 2.82 -7.43
C PRO A 639 -7.75 3.94 -7.33
N SER A 640 -7.98 4.49 -6.13
CA SER A 640 -8.91 5.62 -5.95
C SER A 640 -8.30 6.94 -6.42
N MET A 641 -6.98 7.11 -6.25
CA MET A 641 -6.24 8.28 -6.73
C MET A 641 -6.24 8.36 -8.26
N LEU A 642 -6.24 7.21 -8.96
CA LEU A 642 -6.29 7.18 -10.42
C LEU A 642 -7.60 7.73 -11.00
N ALA A 643 -8.66 7.86 -10.19
CA ALA A 643 -9.93 8.46 -10.59
C ALA A 643 -9.95 10.00 -10.52
N VAL A 644 -8.87 10.62 -10.02
CA VAL A 644 -8.75 12.08 -9.89
C VAL A 644 -8.82 12.78 -11.24
N ARG A 645 -9.59 13.87 -11.31
CA ARG A 645 -9.79 14.65 -12.56
C ARG A 645 -9.41 16.14 -12.44
N HIS A 646 -9.26 16.71 -11.23
CA HIS A 646 -8.94 18.13 -11.06
C HIS A 646 -7.48 18.46 -11.41
N LEU A 647 -6.56 17.50 -11.24
CA LEU A 647 -5.16 17.64 -11.62
C LEU A 647 -4.93 17.42 -13.12
N SER A 648 -3.75 17.81 -13.62
CA SER A 648 -3.32 17.59 -15.00
C SER A 648 -3.21 16.11 -15.32
N SER A 649 -2.63 15.35 -14.39
CA SER A 649 -2.51 13.91 -14.45
C SER A 649 -2.81 13.32 -13.07
N PRO A 650 -3.52 12.18 -12.98
CA PRO A 650 -3.66 11.45 -11.72
C PRO A 650 -2.30 11.02 -11.13
N GLN A 651 -1.26 10.90 -11.98
CA GLN A 651 0.09 10.57 -11.55
C GLN A 651 0.68 11.65 -10.63
N ASP A 652 0.27 12.91 -10.78
CA ASP A 652 0.78 14.03 -9.98
C ASP A 652 0.46 13.82 -8.49
N LEU A 653 -0.76 13.35 -8.18
CA LEU A 653 -1.16 13.02 -6.81
C LEU A 653 -0.38 11.81 -6.28
N LEU A 654 -0.22 10.76 -7.11
CA LEU A 654 0.50 9.55 -6.72
C LEU A 654 1.97 9.84 -6.40
N SER A 655 2.64 10.66 -7.23
CA SER A 655 4.04 11.04 -7.01
C SER A 655 4.22 11.90 -5.75
N LYS A 656 3.27 12.80 -5.45
CA LYS A 656 3.29 13.57 -4.19
C LYS A 656 3.10 12.68 -2.98
N PHE A 657 2.14 11.75 -3.06
CA PHE A 657 1.88 10.80 -1.98
C PHE A 657 3.06 9.84 -1.76
N ASP A 658 3.68 9.31 -2.81
CA ASP A 658 4.90 8.50 -2.71
C ASP A 658 6.02 9.26 -2.01
N LEU A 659 6.26 10.52 -2.39
CA LEU A 659 7.28 11.36 -1.76
C LEU A 659 6.96 11.65 -0.28
N GLU A 660 5.70 11.92 0.06
CA GLU A 660 5.26 12.16 1.43
C GLU A 660 5.51 10.92 2.32
N ILE A 661 5.04 9.74 1.90
CA ILE A 661 5.26 8.49 2.65
C ILE A 661 6.75 8.17 2.76
N TYR A 662 7.51 8.36 1.67
CA TYR A 662 8.96 8.15 1.67
C TYR A 662 9.68 9.07 2.67
N ASN A 663 9.31 10.35 2.71
CA ASN A 663 9.88 11.31 3.65
C ASN A 663 9.56 10.94 5.10
N MET A 664 8.32 10.52 5.40
CA MET A 664 7.97 10.03 6.74
C MET A 664 8.78 8.79 7.13
N LEU A 665 8.96 7.83 6.20
CA LEU A 665 9.80 6.65 6.42
C LEU A 665 11.26 7.02 6.69
N LYS A 666 11.77 7.99 5.92
CA LYS A 666 13.13 8.47 6.03
C LYS A 666 13.37 9.16 7.38
N GLU A 667 12.54 10.13 7.74
CA GLU A 667 12.72 10.96 8.93
C GLU A 667 12.50 10.19 10.24
N HIS A 668 11.51 9.30 10.29
CA HIS A 668 11.11 8.63 11.53
C HIS A 668 11.74 7.23 11.72
N MET A 669 12.35 6.65 10.69
CA MET A 669 12.93 5.31 10.78
C MET A 669 14.34 5.20 10.17
N LEU A 670 14.53 5.57 8.90
CA LEU A 670 15.82 5.33 8.21
C LEU A 670 16.96 6.21 8.74
N ASP A 671 16.75 7.51 8.85
CA ASP A 671 17.78 8.45 9.32
C ASP A 671 18.10 8.24 10.81
N PRO A 672 17.13 8.01 11.72
CA PRO A 672 17.40 7.60 13.09
C PRO A 672 18.22 6.30 13.18
N LEU A 673 17.88 5.29 12.38
CA LEU A 673 18.62 4.01 12.33
C LEU A 673 20.07 4.22 11.89
N CYS A 674 20.30 5.03 10.86
CA CYS A 674 21.64 5.37 10.39
C CYS A 674 22.47 6.04 11.50
N ARG A 675 21.89 7.01 12.21
CA ARG A 675 22.56 7.74 13.30
C ARG A 675 22.84 6.87 14.51
N GLU A 676 21.92 5.99 14.91
CA GLU A 676 22.13 5.08 16.04
C GLU A 676 23.22 4.04 15.72
N ILE A 677 23.21 3.43 14.54
CA ILE A 677 24.26 2.47 14.12
C ILE A 677 25.62 3.18 14.06
N GLU A 678 25.70 4.37 13.48
CA GLU A 678 26.94 5.16 13.42
C GLU A 678 27.44 5.50 14.83
N THR A 679 26.55 5.92 15.73
CA THR A 679 26.89 6.27 17.12
C THR A 679 27.36 5.05 17.90
N ASP A 680 26.68 3.92 17.75
CA ASP A 680 27.05 2.65 18.38
C ASP A 680 28.43 2.17 17.89
N LEU A 681 28.69 2.18 16.58
CA LEU A 681 30.01 1.84 16.03
C LEU A 681 31.12 2.76 16.56
N ARG A 682 30.85 4.08 16.68
CA ARG A 682 31.81 5.03 17.25
C ARG A 682 32.07 4.74 18.73
N LEU A 683 31.03 4.55 19.52
CA LEU A 683 31.15 4.25 20.94
C LEU A 683 31.95 2.96 21.16
N GLN A 684 31.73 1.93 20.34
CA GLN A 684 32.46 0.66 20.45
C GLN A 684 33.96 0.81 20.16
N ILE A 685 34.36 1.63 19.17
CA ILE A 685 35.79 1.92 18.98
C ILE A 685 36.35 2.68 20.16
N HIS A 686 35.64 3.71 20.61
CA HIS A 686 36.11 4.59 21.67
C HIS A 686 35.92 4.01 23.08
N LEU A 687 35.53 2.73 23.24
CA LEU A 687 35.46 2.04 24.54
C LEU A 687 36.80 2.09 25.30
N HIS A 688 37.93 2.09 24.58
CA HIS A 688 39.26 2.22 25.18
C HIS A 688 39.53 3.60 25.82
N LEU A 689 38.72 4.63 25.52
CA LEU A 689 38.86 5.99 26.04
C LEU A 689 38.08 6.24 27.34
N GLN A 690 37.46 5.21 27.94
CA GLN A 690 36.68 5.31 29.19
C GLN A 690 35.64 6.44 29.17
N LEU A 691 34.82 6.50 28.12
CA LEU A 691 33.62 7.35 28.12
C LEU A 691 32.54 6.73 29.02
N ASP A 692 31.82 7.58 29.76
CA ASP A 692 30.85 7.29 30.83
C ASP A 692 30.24 5.87 30.85
N ASP A 693 30.21 5.30 32.06
CA ASP A 693 29.69 3.98 32.43
C ASP A 693 28.18 3.84 32.09
N ARG A 694 27.86 3.71 30.80
CA ARG A 694 26.51 3.47 30.29
C ARG A 694 26.11 2.04 30.62
N ASN A 695 25.59 1.88 31.83
CA ASN A 695 25.11 0.60 32.32
C ASN A 695 24.05 0.01 31.36
N PRO A 696 24.27 -1.16 30.74
CA PRO A 696 23.37 -1.77 29.76
C PRO A 696 21.95 -2.01 30.30
N TYR A 697 21.83 -2.19 31.61
CA TYR A 697 20.57 -2.39 32.30
C TYR A 697 19.74 -1.11 32.52
N LYS A 698 20.32 0.08 32.32
CA LYS A 698 19.62 1.37 32.43
C LYS A 698 19.22 1.99 31.08
N VAL A 699 19.98 1.72 30.01
CA VAL A 699 19.77 2.33 28.68
C VAL A 699 19.01 1.41 27.73
N GLY A 700 19.00 0.09 27.98
CA GLY A 700 18.39 -0.90 27.10
C GLY A 700 19.23 -1.12 25.84
N LEU A 701 19.58 -2.37 25.55
CA LEU A 701 20.21 -2.75 24.28
C LEU A 701 19.11 -2.98 23.24
N LYS A 702 19.02 -2.10 22.23
CA LYS A 702 18.14 -2.31 21.06
C LYS A 702 18.83 -3.24 20.06
N ASP A 703 18.23 -4.39 19.73
CA ASP A 703 18.75 -5.26 18.67
C ASP A 703 18.35 -4.74 17.28
N LEU A 704 19.06 -3.71 16.81
CA LEU A 704 18.83 -3.07 15.51
C LEU A 704 19.03 -4.03 14.31
N SER A 705 19.64 -5.20 14.54
CA SER A 705 19.89 -6.23 13.52
C SER A 705 18.60 -6.73 12.86
N GLN A 706 17.47 -6.75 13.60
CA GLN A 706 16.18 -7.19 13.06
C GLN A 706 15.61 -6.21 12.02
N LEU A 707 15.94 -4.91 12.11
CA LEU A 707 15.53 -3.91 11.11
C LEU A 707 16.31 -4.06 9.80
N LEU A 708 17.56 -4.53 9.88
CA LEU A 708 18.42 -4.78 8.72
C LEU A 708 18.08 -6.07 7.98
N LYS A 709 17.38 -7.00 8.65
CA LYS A 709 16.88 -8.27 8.08
C LYS A 709 15.52 -8.14 7.38
N ILE A 710 14.88 -6.97 7.43
CA ILE A 710 13.61 -6.74 6.73
C ILE A 710 13.82 -6.92 5.23
N ARG A 711 12.88 -7.60 4.57
CA ARG A 711 12.88 -7.78 3.11
C ARG A 711 12.70 -6.43 2.41
N PRO A 712 13.12 -6.27 1.15
CA PRO A 712 12.91 -5.03 0.42
C PRO A 712 11.45 -4.58 0.47
N ILE A 713 11.20 -3.36 0.96
CA ILE A 713 9.86 -2.80 1.05
C ILE A 713 9.50 -2.23 -0.31
N ARG A 714 8.44 -2.75 -0.93
CA ARG A 714 7.85 -2.16 -2.13
C ARG A 714 6.96 -0.99 -1.74
N LEU A 715 7.45 0.23 -1.95
CA LEU A 715 6.68 1.46 -1.82
C LEU A 715 6.22 1.89 -3.22
N PHE A 716 5.00 1.52 -3.59
CA PHE A 716 4.43 1.75 -4.92
C PHE A 716 5.33 1.18 -6.04
N ASP A 717 6.03 2.04 -6.78
CA ASP A 717 6.96 1.69 -7.87
C ASP A 717 8.44 1.66 -7.42
N ARG A 718 8.72 2.00 -6.16
CA ARG A 718 10.08 2.05 -5.59
C ARG A 718 10.33 0.86 -4.68
N TYR A 719 11.57 0.35 -4.70
CA TYR A 719 12.05 -0.66 -3.77
C TYR A 719 13.00 -0.04 -2.77
N ILE A 720 12.68 -0.19 -1.48
CA ILE A 720 13.47 0.33 -0.37
C ILE A 720 14.09 -0.85 0.36
N ASN A 721 15.38 -1.05 0.16
CA ASN A 721 16.16 -1.99 0.96
C ASN A 721 16.86 -1.23 2.09
N ILE A 722 16.43 -1.48 3.32
CA ILE A 722 16.93 -0.78 4.51
C ILE A 722 18.43 -1.04 4.70
N LYS A 723 18.87 -2.29 4.50
CA LYS A 723 20.29 -2.67 4.61
C LYS A 723 21.16 -1.85 3.64
N VAL A 724 20.79 -1.81 2.37
CA VAL A 724 21.53 -1.08 1.33
C VAL A 724 21.52 0.42 1.60
N TYR A 725 20.42 0.98 2.12
CA TYR A 725 20.34 2.39 2.50
C TYR A 725 21.35 2.74 3.61
N VAL A 726 21.43 1.91 4.66
CA VAL A 726 22.39 2.08 5.76
C VAL A 726 23.83 1.91 5.26
N GLU A 727 24.10 0.92 4.41
CA GLU A 727 25.42 0.72 3.79
C GLU A 727 25.85 1.96 2.98
N HIS A 728 24.95 2.51 2.16
CA HIS A 728 25.23 3.72 1.38
C HIS A 728 25.51 4.93 2.29
N TYR A 729 24.71 5.12 3.34
CA TYR A 729 24.92 6.20 4.32
C TYR A 729 26.28 6.09 5.00
N LEU A 730 26.62 4.92 5.56
CA LEU A 730 27.89 4.71 6.25
C LEU A 730 29.08 4.85 5.29
N ASN A 731 28.98 4.31 4.07
CA ASN A 731 30.02 4.47 3.06
C ASN A 731 30.27 5.95 2.72
N LYS A 732 29.20 6.71 2.47
CA LYS A 732 29.30 8.14 2.16
C LYS A 732 29.88 8.93 3.34
N THR A 733 29.39 8.67 4.55
CA THR A 733 29.84 9.37 5.76
C THR A 733 31.30 9.05 6.08
N PHE A 734 31.69 7.77 6.09
CA PHE A 734 33.09 7.39 6.33
C PHE A 734 34.02 7.90 5.23
N TYR A 735 33.60 7.88 3.96
CA TYR A 735 34.39 8.46 2.87
C TYR A 735 34.60 9.97 3.08
N ASN A 736 33.53 10.72 3.27
CA ASN A 736 33.60 12.18 3.47
C ASN A 736 34.43 12.55 4.71
N LEU A 737 34.25 11.85 5.83
CA LEU A 737 35.04 12.11 7.04
C LEU A 737 36.52 11.77 6.83
N THR A 738 36.83 10.68 6.13
CA THR A 738 38.22 10.35 5.79
C THR A 738 38.84 11.38 4.84
N THR A 739 38.06 11.99 3.93
CA THR A 739 38.56 13.09 3.08
C THR A 739 38.87 14.36 3.86
N VAL A 740 38.16 14.61 4.98
CA VAL A 740 38.42 15.77 5.85
C VAL A 740 39.63 15.50 6.76
N ALA A 741 39.74 14.30 7.32
CA ALA A 741 40.81 13.89 8.21
C ALA A 741 41.45 12.58 7.72
N LEU A 742 42.46 12.70 6.85
CA LEU A 742 43.15 11.55 6.25
C LEU A 742 43.85 10.66 7.28
N HIS A 743 44.13 11.13 8.49
CA HIS A 743 44.79 10.34 9.55
C HIS A 743 43.86 9.34 10.24
N ASP A 744 42.55 9.58 10.22
CA ASP A 744 41.54 8.73 10.87
C ASP A 744 41.09 7.54 9.99
N TRP A 745 41.73 7.35 8.84
CA TRP A 745 41.41 6.27 7.89
C TRP A 745 41.43 4.88 8.54
N LYS A 746 42.34 4.65 9.50
CA LYS A 746 42.47 3.38 10.22
C LYS A 746 41.28 3.14 11.14
N THR A 747 40.86 4.17 11.86
CA THR A 747 39.70 4.15 12.76
C THR A 747 38.42 3.85 11.98
N TYR A 748 38.22 4.51 10.83
CA TYR A 748 37.08 4.21 9.95
C TYR A 748 37.18 2.83 9.30
N GLY A 749 38.39 2.30 9.06
CA GLY A 749 38.59 0.90 8.64
C GLY A 749 38.14 -0.10 9.71
N GLU A 750 38.47 0.14 10.97
CA GLU A 750 38.02 -0.69 12.10
C GLU A 750 36.49 -0.59 12.30
N MET A 751 35.88 0.60 12.12
CA MET A 751 34.42 0.77 12.13
C MET A 751 33.73 -0.12 11.09
N LYS A 752 34.32 -0.23 9.90
CA LYS A 752 33.77 -1.04 8.82
C LYS A 752 33.78 -2.53 9.16
N ASN A 753 34.88 -3.03 9.70
CA ASN A 753 34.99 -4.44 10.10
C ASN A 753 33.98 -4.78 11.20
N MET A 754 33.75 -3.89 12.17
CA MET A 754 32.72 -4.14 13.18
C MET A 754 31.30 -4.05 12.62
N ALA A 755 31.04 -3.16 11.66
CA ALA A 755 29.74 -3.09 10.99
C ALA A 755 29.43 -4.42 10.26
N GLU A 756 30.44 -5.03 9.63
CA GLU A 756 30.32 -6.35 9.02
C GLU A 756 30.08 -7.44 10.07
N HIS A 757 30.87 -7.47 11.15
CA HIS A 757 30.74 -8.51 12.19
C HIS A 757 29.44 -8.41 13.01
N LYS A 758 29.01 -7.21 13.39
CA LYS A 758 27.86 -7.00 14.29
C LYS A 758 26.53 -6.94 13.53
N TYR A 759 26.50 -6.29 12.37
CA TYR A 759 25.28 -6.00 11.63
C TYR A 759 25.21 -6.68 10.25
N SER A 760 26.24 -7.43 9.85
CA SER A 760 26.34 -8.07 8.53
C SER A 760 26.23 -7.06 7.37
N LEU A 761 26.73 -5.83 7.57
CA LEU A 761 26.76 -4.77 6.57
C LEU A 761 28.00 -4.90 5.69
N THR A 762 27.83 -4.84 4.38
CA THR A 762 28.92 -4.90 3.41
C THR A 762 29.31 -3.48 3.01
N LEU A 763 30.43 -2.99 3.55
CA LEU A 763 30.94 -1.65 3.27
C LEU A 763 32.10 -1.69 2.28
N LEU A 764 32.20 -0.66 1.44
CA LEU A 764 33.23 -0.57 0.41
C LEU A 764 34.57 -0.16 1.03
N GLU A 765 35.67 -0.73 0.53
CA GLU A 765 37.00 -0.24 0.89
C GLU A 765 37.25 1.16 0.31
N SER A 766 37.79 2.06 1.13
CA SER A 766 38.12 3.41 0.68
C SER A 766 39.48 3.37 -0.03
N HIS A 767 39.50 3.33 -1.35
CA HIS A 767 40.72 3.52 -2.15
C HIS A 767 41.09 5.00 -2.25
N LEU A 768 41.25 5.67 -1.10
CA LEU A 768 41.83 7.01 -1.09
C LEU A 768 43.33 6.86 -1.36
N PRO A 769 43.94 7.70 -2.22
CA PRO A 769 45.38 7.73 -2.39
C PRO A 769 45.99 7.94 -1.00
N SER A 770 46.78 6.97 -0.55
CA SER A 770 47.65 7.12 0.61
C SER A 770 48.77 8.11 0.26
N GLN A 771 48.42 9.37 -0.02
CA GLN A 771 49.33 10.49 0.20
C GLN A 771 49.47 10.61 1.71
N THR A 772 50.27 9.69 2.25
CA THR A 772 50.79 9.74 3.60
C THR A 772 51.36 11.12 3.82
N LEU A 773 50.95 11.75 4.93
CA LEU A 773 51.37 13.06 5.43
C LEU A 773 52.90 13.32 5.49
N GLU A 774 53.74 12.36 5.14
CA GLU A 774 55.18 12.56 4.95
C GLU A 774 55.41 13.26 3.60
N GLN A 775 55.39 14.61 3.62
CA GLN A 775 55.93 15.47 2.55
C GLN A 775 57.45 15.23 2.40
N GLY A 776 57.83 14.08 1.85
CA GLY A 776 59.18 13.79 1.39
C GLY A 776 59.28 14.01 -0.12
N LEU A 777 60.44 14.48 -0.60
CA LEU A 777 60.78 14.46 -2.02
C LEU A 777 60.69 13.03 -2.59
N ASP A 778 60.03 12.87 -3.73
CA ASP A 778 59.93 11.60 -4.45
C ASP A 778 61.32 11.16 -4.93
N VAL A 779 61.61 9.86 -4.77
CA VAL A 779 62.85 9.23 -5.24
C VAL A 779 63.06 9.47 -6.74
N LEU A 780 62.00 9.49 -7.55
CA LEU A 780 62.10 9.78 -8.98
C LEU A 780 62.58 11.21 -9.28
N GLU A 781 62.15 12.17 -8.47
CA GLU A 781 62.57 13.57 -8.57
C GLU A 781 64.02 13.75 -8.09
N ILE A 782 64.41 13.04 -7.02
CA ILE A 782 65.79 12.96 -6.54
C ILE A 782 66.71 12.39 -7.62
N MET A 783 66.31 11.31 -8.30
CA MET A 783 67.13 10.67 -9.34
C MET A 783 67.26 11.52 -10.60
N ARG A 784 66.18 12.18 -11.05
CA ARG A 784 66.26 13.14 -12.17
C ARG A 784 67.24 14.28 -11.89
N ASN A 785 67.33 14.71 -10.63
CA ASN A 785 68.16 15.83 -10.20
C ASN A 785 69.33 15.39 -9.30
N ILE A 786 69.91 14.20 -9.54
CA ILE A 786 70.97 13.63 -8.68
C ILE A 786 72.16 14.58 -8.49
N HIS A 787 72.49 15.37 -9.51
CA HIS A 787 73.56 16.38 -9.49
C HIS A 787 73.27 17.53 -8.49
N VAL A 788 72.00 17.93 -8.35
CA VAL A 788 71.56 18.93 -7.36
C VAL A 788 71.53 18.29 -5.97
N PHE A 789 71.02 17.06 -5.88
CA PHE A 789 70.90 16.32 -4.63
C PHE A 789 72.24 16.13 -3.93
N VAL A 790 73.21 15.58 -4.64
CA VAL A 790 74.55 15.28 -4.13
C VAL A 790 75.32 16.55 -3.71
N SER A 791 74.99 17.70 -4.33
CA SER A 791 75.56 19.00 -3.98
C SER A 791 74.91 19.63 -2.75
N LYS A 792 73.59 19.51 -2.61
CA LYS A 792 72.80 20.18 -1.57
C LYS A 792 72.57 19.35 -0.31
N TYR A 793 72.66 18.02 -0.35
CA TYR A 793 72.39 17.16 0.81
C TYR A 793 73.67 16.61 1.42
N LEU A 794 73.68 16.45 2.74
CA LEU A 794 74.74 15.81 3.52
C LEU A 794 74.20 14.52 4.13
N TYR A 795 75.01 13.47 4.08
CA TYR A 795 74.64 12.20 4.67
C TYR A 795 75.07 12.14 6.13
N ASN A 796 74.11 11.93 7.03
CA ASN A 796 74.37 11.69 8.44
C ASN A 796 74.45 10.17 8.67
N LEU A 797 75.67 9.67 8.87
CA LEU A 797 75.93 8.24 9.07
C LEU A 797 75.23 7.68 10.31
N ASN A 798 75.11 8.47 11.39
CA ASN A 798 74.57 7.99 12.66
C ASN A 798 73.07 7.70 12.58
N ASN A 799 72.35 8.54 11.83
CA ASN A 799 70.89 8.46 11.72
C ASN A 799 70.42 7.91 10.36
N GLN A 800 71.35 7.55 9.46
CA GLN A 800 71.08 7.05 8.10
C GLN A 800 70.10 7.93 7.31
N ILE A 801 70.23 9.25 7.47
CA ILE A 801 69.35 10.25 6.84
C ILE A 801 70.17 11.26 6.03
N PHE A 802 69.62 11.66 4.89
CA PHE A 802 70.13 12.80 4.14
C PHE A 802 69.47 14.08 4.64
N VAL A 803 70.28 15.09 4.93
CA VAL A 803 69.83 16.40 5.42
C VAL A 803 70.27 17.49 4.46
N GLU A 804 69.38 18.39 4.10
CA GLU A 804 69.68 19.54 3.24
C GLU A 804 70.69 20.50 3.93
N ARG A 805 71.72 20.94 3.20
CA ARG A 805 72.83 21.80 3.69
C ARG A 805 72.36 23.21 4.02
N SER A 806 71.40 23.73 3.26
CA SER A 806 70.80 25.06 3.44
C SER A 806 69.49 25.11 2.67
N SER A 807 68.40 25.52 3.31
CA SER A 807 67.09 25.70 2.67
C SER A 807 66.69 27.17 2.69
N ASN A 808 65.94 27.61 1.68
CA ASN A 808 65.25 28.90 1.72
C ASN A 808 63.98 28.88 2.60
N ASN A 809 63.57 27.68 3.05
CA ASN A 809 62.43 27.46 3.93
C ASN A 809 62.86 27.44 5.42
N LYS A 810 61.90 27.65 6.34
CA LYS A 810 62.12 27.58 7.80
C LYS A 810 62.54 26.18 8.30
N HIS A 811 62.37 25.13 7.50
CA HIS A 811 62.70 23.75 7.84
C HIS A 811 63.65 23.16 6.79
N LEU A 812 64.60 22.34 7.24
CA LEU A 812 65.49 21.57 6.36
C LEU A 812 64.77 20.29 5.92
N ASN A 813 64.82 19.98 4.63
CA ASN A 813 64.29 18.72 4.13
C ASN A 813 65.18 17.56 4.58
N THR A 814 64.55 16.49 5.09
CA THR A 814 65.23 15.24 5.44
C THR A 814 64.67 14.08 4.64
N ILE A 815 65.55 13.18 4.19
CA ILE A 815 65.16 11.97 3.48
C ILE A 815 65.60 10.78 4.30
N ASN A 816 64.61 9.95 4.65
CA ASN A 816 64.76 8.73 5.41
C ASN A 816 64.48 7.51 4.52
N ILE A 817 64.95 6.35 4.94
CA ILE A 817 64.69 5.04 4.34
C ILE A 817 63.18 4.80 4.16
N ARG A 818 62.34 5.34 5.05
CA ARG A 818 60.87 5.27 4.94
C ARG A 818 60.33 5.97 3.69
N HIS A 819 60.88 7.12 3.31
CA HIS A 819 60.49 7.82 2.08
C HIS A 819 60.86 7.03 0.82
N ILE A 820 62.01 6.32 0.86
CA ILE A 820 62.45 5.44 -0.22
C ILE A 820 61.52 4.22 -0.32
N ALA A 821 61.17 3.60 0.81
CA ALA A 821 60.24 2.47 0.87
C ALA A 821 58.84 2.84 0.37
N ASN A 822 58.35 4.05 0.71
CA ASN A 822 57.07 4.56 0.22
C ASN A 822 57.10 4.77 -1.30
N SER A 823 58.19 5.31 -1.84
CA SER A 823 58.35 5.51 -3.30
C SER A 823 58.37 4.19 -4.07
N ILE A 824 59.01 3.14 -3.51
CA ILE A 824 58.98 1.77 -4.08
C ILE A 824 57.56 1.19 -4.05
N ARG A 825 56.80 1.42 -2.97
CA ARG A 825 55.42 0.94 -2.84
C ARG A 825 54.48 1.63 -3.82
N THR A 826 54.66 2.94 -4.05
CA THR A 826 53.80 3.75 -4.94
C THR A 826 54.06 3.47 -6.42
N HIS A 827 55.31 3.30 -6.83
CA HIS A 827 55.68 3.23 -8.25
C HIS A 827 56.20 1.86 -8.71
N GLY A 828 56.38 0.92 -7.79
CA GLY A 828 56.87 -0.43 -8.07
C GLY A 828 58.39 -0.54 -8.21
N ILE A 829 58.87 -1.80 -8.22
CA ILE A 829 60.31 -2.15 -8.29
C ILE A 829 61.01 -1.62 -9.57
N GLY A 830 60.27 -1.29 -10.62
CA GLY A 830 60.82 -0.78 -11.89
C GLY A 830 61.61 0.53 -11.75
N ILE A 831 61.38 1.32 -10.69
CA ILE A 831 62.21 2.51 -10.39
C ILE A 831 63.67 2.14 -10.14
N MET A 832 63.95 1.00 -9.50
CA MET A 832 65.32 0.64 -9.09
C MET A 832 66.29 0.58 -10.27
N ASN A 833 65.89 -0.03 -11.39
CA ASN A 833 66.74 -0.10 -12.59
C ASN A 833 67.05 1.29 -13.16
N THR A 834 66.09 2.20 -13.07
CA THR A 834 66.23 3.57 -13.56
C THR A 834 67.16 4.36 -12.63
N THR A 835 67.01 4.20 -11.32
CA THR A 835 67.88 4.78 -10.28
C THR A 835 69.33 4.35 -10.47
N VAL A 836 69.60 3.03 -10.53
CA VAL A 836 70.95 2.49 -10.72
C VAL A 836 71.61 3.02 -12.00
N ASN A 837 70.84 3.15 -13.10
CA ASN A 837 71.37 3.71 -14.35
C ASN A 837 71.75 5.20 -14.20
N PHE A 838 70.93 6.02 -13.53
CA PHE A 838 71.25 7.42 -13.29
C PHE A 838 72.45 7.60 -12.35
N THR A 839 72.53 6.80 -11.27
CA THR A 839 73.69 6.81 -10.36
C THR A 839 74.96 6.41 -11.11
N TYR A 840 74.92 5.35 -11.91
CA TYR A 840 76.06 4.88 -12.70
C TYR A 840 76.54 5.94 -13.70
N GLN A 841 75.63 6.58 -14.44
CA GLN A 841 75.98 7.65 -15.39
C GLN A 841 76.61 8.86 -14.69
N PHE A 842 76.11 9.22 -13.50
CA PHE A 842 76.67 10.30 -12.69
C PHE A 842 78.07 9.95 -12.17
N LEU A 843 78.23 8.76 -11.59
CA LEU A 843 79.52 8.25 -11.11
C LEU A 843 80.54 8.17 -12.22
N ARG A 844 80.19 7.67 -13.41
CA ARG A 844 81.08 7.61 -14.57
C ARG A 844 81.65 8.99 -14.93
N LYS A 845 80.80 10.03 -14.95
CA LYS A 845 81.24 11.42 -15.21
C LYS A 845 82.17 11.94 -14.12
N LYS A 846 81.85 11.68 -12.84
CA LYS A 846 82.64 12.15 -11.69
C LYS A 846 83.98 11.41 -11.55
N PHE A 847 84.02 10.10 -11.81
CA PHE A 847 85.24 9.31 -11.88
C PHE A 847 86.13 9.70 -13.06
N TYR A 848 85.54 10.12 -14.19
CA TYR A 848 86.30 10.69 -15.30
C TYR A 848 87.02 12.00 -14.88
N ILE A 849 86.31 12.91 -14.20
CA ILE A 849 86.89 14.15 -13.65
C ILE A 849 87.95 13.83 -12.58
N PHE A 850 87.68 12.85 -11.71
CA PHE A 850 88.65 12.38 -10.71
C PHE A 850 89.93 11.84 -11.37
N SER A 851 89.80 11.05 -12.44
CA SER A 851 90.92 10.56 -13.22
C SER A 851 91.71 11.71 -13.84
N GLN A 852 91.05 12.67 -14.48
CA GLN A 852 91.71 13.85 -15.05
C GLN A 852 92.49 14.63 -13.98
N PHE A 853 91.93 14.83 -12.78
CA PHE A 853 92.63 15.49 -11.68
C PHE A 853 93.87 14.71 -11.22
N MET A 854 93.80 13.38 -11.17
CA MET A 854 94.95 12.53 -10.79
C MET A 854 96.05 12.48 -11.87
N TYR A 855 95.69 12.70 -13.14
CA TYR A 855 96.64 12.74 -14.26
C TYR A 855 97.24 14.11 -14.54
N ASP A 856 96.76 15.17 -13.89
CA ASP A 856 97.34 16.52 -13.97
C ASP A 856 98.82 16.48 -13.52
N GLU A 857 99.74 16.91 -14.41
CA GLU A 857 101.18 16.87 -14.15
C GLU A 857 101.58 17.65 -12.90
N HIS A 858 100.90 18.75 -12.57
CA HIS A 858 101.24 19.58 -11.42
C HIS A 858 100.93 18.87 -10.08
N ILE A 859 99.93 17.99 -10.06
CA ILE A 859 99.55 17.20 -8.88
C ILE A 859 100.29 15.86 -8.88
N LYS A 860 100.33 15.17 -10.02
CA LYS A 860 101.02 13.89 -10.20
C LYS A 860 102.52 13.98 -9.89
N SER A 861 103.21 15.01 -10.37
CA SER A 861 104.65 15.17 -10.12
C SER A 861 104.99 15.38 -8.65
N ARG A 862 104.10 16.05 -7.89
CA ARG A 862 104.25 16.28 -6.44
C ARG A 862 103.92 15.02 -5.66
N LEU A 863 102.83 14.33 -6.00
CA LEU A 863 102.48 13.04 -5.41
C LEU A 863 103.55 11.98 -5.66
N ILE A 864 104.18 11.93 -6.84
CA ILE A 864 105.28 10.99 -7.13
C ILE A 864 106.54 11.33 -6.31
N LYS A 865 106.85 12.63 -6.11
CA LYS A 865 107.97 13.05 -5.24
C LYS A 865 107.73 12.70 -3.78
N ASP A 866 106.49 12.84 -3.31
CA ASP A 866 106.11 12.45 -1.95
C ASP A 866 106.03 10.93 -1.78
N TRP A 867 105.57 10.21 -2.80
CA TRP A 867 105.55 8.76 -2.84
C TRP A 867 106.95 8.14 -2.86
N LYS A 868 107.88 8.67 -3.67
CA LYS A 868 109.28 8.22 -3.67
C LYS A 868 109.93 8.41 -2.31
N PHE A 869 109.75 9.58 -1.71
CA PHE A 869 110.26 9.85 -0.37
C PHE A 869 109.64 8.94 0.70
N PHE A 870 108.33 8.69 0.63
CA PHE A 870 107.68 7.75 1.54
C PHE A 870 108.25 6.34 1.33
N LYS A 871 108.38 5.87 0.09
CA LYS A 871 108.96 4.54 -0.20
C LYS A 871 110.42 4.42 0.26
N GLU A 872 111.19 5.48 0.20
CA GLU A 872 112.60 5.49 0.64
C GLU A 872 112.75 5.59 2.17
N ASN A 873 111.84 6.29 2.87
CA ASN A 873 111.98 6.61 4.29
C ASN A 873 110.91 6.00 5.21
N HIS A 874 109.94 5.23 4.70
CA HIS A 874 108.84 4.65 5.48
C HIS A 874 109.30 3.71 6.60
N MET A 875 110.46 3.06 6.47
CA MET A 875 111.03 2.23 7.54
C MET A 875 111.62 3.06 8.68
N GLN A 876 112.02 4.32 8.43
CA GLN A 876 112.58 5.22 9.44
C GLN A 876 111.51 6.05 10.17
N THR A 877 110.34 6.26 9.55
CA THR A 877 109.24 7.03 10.14
C THR A 877 108.09 6.16 10.66
N ASP A 878 108.32 4.86 10.90
CA ASP A 878 107.31 3.94 11.45
C ASP A 878 106.00 3.95 10.62
N GLN A 879 106.17 3.94 9.28
CA GLN A 879 105.10 4.10 8.28
C GLN A 879 104.28 5.40 8.36
N LYS A 880 104.69 6.40 9.14
CA LYS A 880 103.98 7.68 9.28
C LYS A 880 104.50 8.72 8.30
N TYR A 881 103.58 9.49 7.73
CA TYR A 881 103.90 10.62 6.84
C TYR A 881 104.16 11.90 7.66
N PRO A 882 105.33 12.57 7.53
CA PRO A 882 105.66 13.73 8.38
C PRO A 882 104.73 14.94 8.17
N PHE A 883 104.27 15.54 9.28
CA PHE A 883 103.37 16.69 9.27
C PHE A 883 103.93 17.90 8.51
N GLU A 884 105.21 18.23 8.70
CA GLU A 884 105.85 19.35 7.99
C GLU A 884 105.82 19.20 6.47
N ARG A 885 105.83 17.96 5.97
CA ARG A 885 105.77 17.67 4.54
C ARG A 885 104.34 17.74 4.02
N ALA A 886 103.36 17.32 4.81
CA ALA A 886 101.94 17.52 4.52
C ALA A 886 101.58 19.01 4.45
N ASP A 887 102.11 19.84 5.35
CA ASP A 887 101.93 21.29 5.33
C ASP A 887 102.61 21.94 4.11
N LYS A 888 103.84 21.50 3.76
CA LYS A 888 104.51 21.91 2.51
C LYS A 888 103.73 21.51 1.26
N PHE A 889 103.13 20.31 1.24
CA PHE A 889 102.29 19.84 0.13
C PHE A 889 101.03 20.70 -0.01
N ASN A 890 100.35 20.99 1.11
CA ASN A 890 99.14 21.83 1.13
C ASN A 890 99.44 23.28 0.71
N LYS A 891 100.52 23.88 1.24
CA LYS A 891 101.02 25.20 0.81
C LYS A 891 101.43 25.21 -0.67
N GLY A 892 102.04 24.12 -1.14
CA GLY A 892 102.40 23.93 -2.53
C GLY A 892 101.19 23.93 -3.45
N ILE A 893 100.12 23.21 -3.10
CA ILE A 893 98.89 23.15 -3.90
C ILE A 893 98.15 24.49 -3.89
N ARG A 894 98.12 25.22 -2.78
CA ARG A 894 97.54 26.58 -2.73
C ARG A 894 98.22 27.58 -3.68
N LYS A 895 99.51 27.40 -4.00
CA LYS A 895 100.24 28.23 -4.99
C LYS A 895 99.84 27.97 -6.44
N LEU A 896 99.09 26.91 -6.75
CA LEU A 896 98.62 26.59 -8.11
C LEU A 896 97.43 27.47 -8.55
N GLY A 897 96.87 28.26 -7.65
CA GLY A 897 95.74 29.16 -7.90
C GLY A 897 94.54 28.82 -7.03
N LEU A 898 93.74 29.85 -6.74
CA LEU A 898 92.40 29.72 -6.14
C LEU A 898 91.38 29.88 -7.26
N THR A 899 90.28 29.16 -7.15
CA THR A 899 89.15 29.34 -8.08
C THR A 899 88.34 30.58 -7.75
N GLN A 900 87.43 31.00 -8.64
CA GLN A 900 86.65 32.24 -8.50
C GLN A 900 85.85 32.29 -7.17
N ASP A 901 85.52 31.14 -6.60
CA ASP A 901 84.80 30.99 -5.32
C ASP A 901 85.73 30.94 -4.08
N GLY A 902 87.04 31.15 -4.24
CA GLY A 902 88.02 31.13 -3.15
C GLY A 902 88.48 29.73 -2.70
N ASP A 903 88.00 28.68 -3.37
CA ASP A 903 88.36 27.29 -3.05
C ASP A 903 89.73 26.90 -3.64
N SER A 904 90.51 26.17 -2.85
CA SER A 904 91.75 25.54 -3.32
C SER A 904 91.46 24.30 -4.16
N PHE A 905 92.38 23.90 -5.03
CA PHE A 905 92.27 22.64 -5.79
C PHE A 905 92.04 21.40 -4.90
N LEU A 906 92.54 21.40 -3.65
CA LEU A 906 92.26 20.34 -2.68
C LEU A 906 90.83 20.37 -2.15
N ASP A 907 90.22 21.55 -2.01
CA ASP A 907 88.85 21.69 -1.54
C ASP A 907 87.84 21.30 -2.63
N GLN A 908 88.17 21.58 -3.90
CA GLN A 908 87.44 21.05 -5.05
C GLN A 908 87.52 19.51 -5.12
N PHE A 909 88.70 18.95 -4.84
CA PHE A 909 88.89 17.50 -4.77
C PHE A 909 88.13 16.84 -3.62
N ARG A 910 88.12 17.48 -2.43
CA ARG A 910 87.30 17.04 -1.29
C ARG A 910 85.81 17.07 -1.61
N THR A 911 85.37 18.12 -2.31
CA THR A 911 83.99 18.24 -2.78
C THR A 911 83.68 17.13 -3.77
N LEU A 912 84.55 16.86 -4.74
CA LEU A 912 84.40 15.76 -5.70
C LEU A 912 84.30 14.39 -5.01
N LEU A 913 85.19 14.11 -4.05
CA LEU A 913 85.15 12.87 -3.26
C LEU A 913 83.87 12.75 -2.42
N SER A 914 83.43 13.86 -1.81
CA SER A 914 82.17 13.89 -1.06
C SER A 914 80.97 13.66 -1.98
N GLN A 915 81.00 14.16 -3.21
CA GLN A 915 79.94 13.94 -4.19
C GLN A 915 79.91 12.47 -4.67
N ILE A 916 81.07 11.86 -4.91
CA ILE A 916 81.18 10.43 -5.24
C ILE A 916 80.68 9.57 -4.07
N GLY A 917 81.11 9.88 -2.84
CA GLY A 917 80.70 9.16 -1.63
C GLY A 917 79.20 9.21 -1.38
N LYS A 918 78.58 10.39 -1.50
CA LYS A 918 77.11 10.52 -1.35
C LYS A 918 76.35 9.75 -2.43
N SER A 919 76.82 9.75 -3.67
CA SER A 919 76.20 9.00 -4.76
C SER A 919 76.26 7.49 -4.52
N ASN A 920 77.36 6.99 -3.96
CA ASN A 920 77.52 5.57 -3.58
C ASN A 920 76.73 5.16 -2.31
N CYS A 921 76.30 6.11 -1.47
CA CYS A 921 75.43 5.81 -0.33
C CYS A 921 73.94 5.80 -0.70
N ILE A 922 73.60 6.28 -1.91
CA ILE A 922 72.24 6.30 -2.45
C ILE A 922 71.96 5.03 -3.26
N ASP A 923 72.94 4.58 -4.06
CA ASP A 923 73.02 3.20 -4.58
C ASP A 923 73.15 2.21 -3.42
#